data_AF-A0A355IT37-F1
#
_entry.id   AF-A0A355IT37-F1
#
_cell.length_a   1.000
_cell.length_b   1.000
_cell.length_c   1.000
_cell.angle_alpha   90.00
_cell.angle_beta   90.00
_cell.angle_gamma   90.00
#
_symmetry.space_group_name_H-M   'P 1'
#
loop_
_entity.id
_entity.type
_entity.pdbx_description
1 polymer ?
#
loop_
_entity_poly.entity_id
_entity_poly.type
_entity_poly.pdbx_seq_one_letter_code
_entity_poly.pdbx_strand_id
1 'polypeptide(L)'
;MNKFSNKNLINYENMKRLFTLVFIVTLGIFFSCKQEVVEIYVSTDGNDQSSGGKGDPVKSLDKAREIAIKDSGKKTIDILVEDGTYYLPNTLFLNAGFSGTEHHPITFKAVNEGQAIISGGEKLELKWKPFERGIFVASVTGDKTIDQLYVNGKRQRMARFPNTGEGKNVFDTWDLIHSAAPDPANDPLSPQRISRWNNPAGVYIHAMHSYLWGDMHWLVKGKNNNGSLNIEGGWQNNRPSSMHPRYRIVENVFEELDAPGEWYYNKQQEKLYYYPPEEINLEDAKIEIVRLKHLIEFNGSKGNPAKFITLDGFVFRHAARTFMENKDQLLRSDWTTYRGGAVFFDGAEDCIIENCEFDQLGGNSIFVNKYNRRIGVKSCYIHHSGANGVAFVGDSNTVRSPLFRYGKQDFEKIDRTPGPKGDNYPANCYVEDCLITMTGRDEKQTSPIQISMSYKIRISHCSIYDVPRAGININEGTFGGHTIEYCDVFNTVLETGDHGSFNSWGRDRFWTPDIRETAEEVAKYAELPKLDMLAPNIIRNSRWRCDHGWDIDLDDGSSWYRIYNNVLLNGGLKMREGYGRTATNNIIINNSLHPHVWYPKSGDVFKNNIVYGAYRPAVMNRGMDEDEKWGADLDSNLFVANENDRLKYAENGCDVNSIVGDPLFQDAQNMNYQVKENSPALRVGFKNFPMDQFGVVSEKLRKIAKTPKVPLPVSSDGGETGKIYDWYGAKVKDVETLGEQSASGLSAISGVLLIDVPENSELVKFNLKTGDVILECEGVDIKYFEQLISVLKNAKKKVAGLEIMHNQKKKTVRIEL
;
A
#
# COMPACT_ATOMS: atom_id res chain seq x y z
N MET A 1 -6.18 -86.90 -37.74
CA MET A 1 -7.22 -86.03 -37.17
C MET A 1 -6.89 -84.58 -37.50
N ASN A 2 -7.88 -83.91 -38.09
CA ASN A 2 -8.15 -82.46 -38.15
C ASN A 2 -7.20 -81.49 -38.88
N LYS A 3 -7.55 -81.30 -40.16
CA LYS A 3 -7.55 -80.01 -40.87
C LYS A 3 -8.37 -78.96 -40.11
N PHE A 4 -7.77 -77.80 -39.81
CA PHE A 4 -8.41 -76.48 -39.74
C PHE A 4 -7.33 -75.45 -40.12
N SER A 5 -7.22 -75.03 -41.38
CA SER A 5 -8.01 -74.00 -42.09
C SER A 5 -7.33 -72.62 -42.05
N ASN A 6 -6.69 -72.28 -43.19
CA ASN A 6 -6.09 -70.99 -43.54
C ASN A 6 -7.05 -69.77 -43.48
N LYS A 7 -8.32 -69.96 -43.11
CA LYS A 7 -9.30 -68.85 -42.99
C LYS A 7 -9.03 -67.94 -41.77
N ASN A 8 -8.36 -68.44 -40.73
CA ASN A 8 -8.17 -67.65 -39.49
C ASN A 8 -7.02 -66.64 -39.57
N LEU A 9 -5.99 -66.87 -40.39
CA LEU A 9 -4.89 -65.92 -40.57
C LEU A 9 -5.29 -64.69 -41.40
N ILE A 10 -6.12 -64.87 -42.43
CA ILE A 10 -6.61 -63.77 -43.27
C ILE A 10 -7.52 -62.82 -42.47
N ASN A 11 -8.31 -63.35 -41.53
CA ASN A 11 -9.16 -62.54 -40.66
C ASN A 11 -8.36 -61.71 -39.63
N TYR A 12 -7.20 -62.19 -39.18
CA TYR A 12 -6.38 -61.48 -38.21
C TYR A 12 -5.60 -60.31 -38.85
N GLU A 13 -5.09 -60.51 -40.06
CA GLU A 13 -4.48 -59.45 -40.89
C GLU A 13 -5.49 -58.35 -41.27
N ASN A 14 -6.71 -58.74 -41.68
CA ASN A 14 -7.77 -57.79 -41.99
C ASN A 14 -8.29 -57.04 -40.76
N MET A 15 -8.38 -57.70 -39.59
CA MET A 15 -8.68 -57.01 -38.33
C MET A 15 -7.58 -56.03 -37.93
N LYS A 16 -6.29 -56.39 -38.07
CA LYS A 16 -5.18 -55.47 -37.79
C LYS A 16 -5.20 -54.27 -38.73
N ARG A 17 -5.49 -54.47 -40.02
CA ARG A 17 -5.64 -53.35 -40.98
C ARG A 17 -6.84 -52.47 -40.64
N LEU A 18 -7.98 -53.05 -40.25
CA LEU A 18 -9.16 -52.29 -39.85
C LEU A 18 -8.93 -51.53 -38.53
N PHE A 19 -8.28 -52.14 -37.53
CA PHE A 19 -7.89 -51.47 -36.29
C PHE A 19 -6.86 -50.37 -36.53
N THR A 20 -5.87 -50.61 -37.41
CA THR A 20 -4.86 -49.58 -37.75
C THR A 20 -5.50 -48.44 -38.53
N LEU A 21 -6.44 -48.71 -39.44
CA LEU A 21 -7.17 -47.69 -40.19
C LEU A 21 -8.11 -46.88 -39.28
N VAL A 22 -8.84 -47.54 -38.36
CA VAL A 22 -9.69 -46.87 -37.37
C VAL A 22 -8.84 -46.07 -36.37
N PHE A 23 -7.67 -46.57 -35.97
CA PHE A 23 -6.73 -45.87 -35.09
C PHE A 23 -6.08 -44.66 -35.79
N ILE A 24 -5.76 -44.74 -37.08
CA ILE A 24 -5.25 -43.60 -37.88
C ILE A 24 -6.36 -42.58 -38.17
N VAL A 25 -7.60 -43.03 -38.41
CA VAL A 25 -8.76 -42.13 -38.61
C VAL A 25 -9.16 -41.46 -37.28
N THR A 26 -9.08 -42.16 -36.15
CA THR A 26 -9.29 -41.54 -34.82
C THR A 26 -8.13 -40.65 -34.41
N LEU A 27 -6.86 -40.98 -34.70
CA LEU A 27 -5.74 -40.04 -34.53
C LEU A 27 -5.89 -38.82 -35.44
N GLY A 28 -6.39 -38.98 -36.67
CA GLY A 28 -6.64 -37.89 -37.62
C GLY A 28 -7.78 -36.96 -37.20
N ILE A 29 -8.80 -37.49 -36.49
CA ILE A 29 -9.92 -36.69 -35.95
C ILE A 29 -9.53 -35.94 -34.67
N PHE A 30 -8.54 -36.44 -33.91
CA PHE A 30 -8.00 -35.72 -32.74
C PHE A 30 -6.89 -34.70 -33.07
N PHE A 31 -6.38 -34.65 -34.31
CA PHE A 31 -5.24 -33.79 -34.69
C PHE A 31 -5.55 -32.58 -35.59
N SER A 32 -6.80 -32.20 -35.80
CA SER A 32 -7.09 -30.98 -36.57
C SER A 32 -8.40 -30.28 -36.21
N CYS A 33 -8.55 -29.90 -34.95
CA CYS A 33 -9.26 -28.65 -34.66
C CYS A 33 -8.18 -27.58 -34.48
N LYS A 34 -7.61 -27.08 -35.59
CA LYS A 34 -6.90 -25.80 -35.53
C LYS A 34 -7.95 -24.79 -35.09
N GLN A 35 -7.83 -24.33 -33.86
CA GLN A 35 -8.65 -23.24 -33.39
C GLN A 35 -8.39 -22.05 -34.31
N GLU A 36 -9.43 -21.57 -34.97
CA GLU A 36 -9.32 -20.46 -35.89
C GLU A 36 -9.02 -19.20 -35.06
N VAL A 37 -7.79 -18.70 -35.16
CA VAL A 37 -7.36 -17.47 -34.52
C VAL A 37 -7.55 -16.33 -35.51
N VAL A 38 -8.26 -15.28 -35.08
CA VAL A 38 -8.39 -14.03 -35.83
C VAL A 38 -7.27 -13.11 -35.37
N GLU A 39 -6.31 -12.86 -36.26
CA GLU A 39 -5.23 -11.90 -36.02
C GLU A 39 -5.60 -10.53 -36.59
N ILE A 40 -5.50 -9.48 -35.78
CA ILE A 40 -5.71 -8.09 -36.18
C ILE A 40 -4.45 -7.31 -35.83
N TYR A 41 -3.86 -6.65 -36.83
CA TYR A 41 -2.59 -5.95 -36.71
C TYR A 41 -2.80 -4.44 -36.55
N VAL A 42 -2.08 -3.84 -35.61
CA VAL A 42 -2.14 -2.41 -35.28
C VAL A 42 -0.74 -1.80 -35.40
N SER A 43 -0.58 -0.78 -36.23
CA SER A 43 0.71 -0.13 -36.49
C SER A 43 0.59 1.40 -36.41
N THR A 44 1.64 2.08 -35.95
CA THR A 44 1.66 3.56 -35.91
C THR A 44 1.58 4.18 -37.31
N ASP A 45 2.05 3.45 -38.34
CA ASP A 45 1.95 3.80 -39.77
C ASP A 45 0.69 3.24 -40.45
N GLY A 46 -0.18 2.54 -39.71
CA GLY A 46 -1.42 1.96 -40.22
C GLY A 46 -2.51 2.99 -40.54
N ASN A 47 -3.68 2.50 -40.96
CA ASN A 47 -4.84 3.34 -41.30
C ASN A 47 -6.15 2.73 -40.78
N ASP A 48 -7.00 3.51 -40.10
CA ASP A 48 -8.26 3.01 -39.53
C ASP A 48 -9.35 2.69 -40.58
N GLN A 49 -9.08 2.93 -41.86
CA GLN A 49 -9.89 2.43 -42.98
C GLN A 49 -9.42 1.05 -43.49
N SER A 50 -8.28 0.55 -43.01
CA SER A 50 -7.73 -0.74 -43.38
C SER A 50 -8.51 -1.92 -42.79
N SER A 51 -8.26 -3.11 -43.35
CA SER A 51 -8.88 -4.37 -42.93
C SER A 51 -8.38 -4.90 -41.58
N GLY A 52 -7.18 -4.49 -41.15
CA GLY A 52 -6.51 -5.01 -39.96
C GLY A 52 -5.68 -6.27 -40.20
N GLY A 53 -5.48 -6.68 -41.46
CA GLY A 53 -4.59 -7.80 -41.79
C GLY A 53 -3.11 -7.42 -41.68
N LYS A 54 -2.22 -8.42 -41.65
CA LYS A 54 -0.77 -8.21 -41.50
C LYS A 54 -0.14 -7.24 -42.51
N GLY A 55 -0.61 -7.27 -43.77
CA GLY A 55 -0.14 -6.36 -44.83
C GLY A 55 -0.95 -5.07 -44.95
N ASP A 56 -1.97 -4.90 -44.11
CA ASP A 56 -2.93 -3.78 -44.13
C ASP A 56 -3.42 -3.48 -42.70
N PRO A 57 -2.51 -3.07 -41.78
CA PRO A 57 -2.82 -2.89 -40.37
C PRO A 57 -3.66 -1.64 -40.13
N VAL A 58 -4.48 -1.68 -39.08
CA VAL A 58 -5.19 -0.48 -38.59
C VAL A 58 -4.26 0.40 -37.76
N LYS A 59 -4.66 1.66 -37.54
CA LYS A 59 -3.83 2.62 -36.80
C LYS A 59 -4.10 2.60 -35.29
N SER A 60 -5.36 2.46 -34.89
CA SER A 60 -5.80 2.60 -33.52
C SER A 60 -6.27 1.29 -32.89
N LEU A 61 -6.04 1.16 -31.58
CA LEU A 61 -6.55 0.05 -30.78
C LEU A 61 -8.08 0.00 -30.76
N ASP A 62 -8.73 1.17 -30.76
CA ASP A 62 -10.19 1.26 -30.78
C ASP A 62 -10.75 0.66 -32.07
N LYS A 63 -10.12 0.95 -33.21
CA LYS A 63 -10.49 0.34 -34.48
C LYS A 63 -10.25 -1.16 -34.51
N ALA A 64 -9.14 -1.63 -33.96
CA ALA A 64 -8.87 -3.07 -33.84
C ALA A 64 -9.95 -3.78 -33.01
N ARG A 65 -10.36 -3.19 -31.87
CA ARG A 65 -11.47 -3.68 -31.04
C ARG A 65 -12.78 -3.72 -31.82
N GLU A 66 -13.10 -2.67 -32.60
CA GLU A 66 -14.31 -2.63 -33.45
C GLU A 66 -14.34 -3.75 -34.49
N ILE A 67 -13.18 -4.11 -35.07
CA ILE A 67 -13.09 -5.21 -36.03
C ILE A 67 -13.31 -6.55 -35.30
N ALA A 68 -12.60 -6.73 -34.18
CA ALA A 68 -12.62 -7.93 -33.37
C ALA A 68 -14.02 -8.30 -32.81
N ILE A 69 -14.88 -7.30 -32.53
CA ILE A 69 -16.17 -7.54 -31.87
C ILE A 69 -17.08 -8.53 -32.63
N LYS A 70 -16.90 -8.68 -33.95
CA LYS A 70 -17.71 -9.58 -34.78
C LYS A 70 -17.48 -11.06 -34.45
N ASP A 71 -16.26 -11.38 -34.02
CA ASP A 71 -15.77 -12.73 -33.72
C ASP A 71 -15.63 -13.00 -32.21
N SER A 72 -15.82 -11.96 -31.37
CA SER A 72 -15.77 -12.03 -29.90
C SER A 72 -16.63 -13.18 -29.37
N GLY A 73 -16.03 -14.04 -28.54
CA GLY A 73 -16.68 -15.21 -27.95
C GLY A 73 -16.97 -16.37 -28.92
N LYS A 74 -16.64 -16.24 -30.21
CA LYS A 74 -16.82 -17.28 -31.24
C LYS A 74 -15.49 -17.85 -31.73
N LYS A 75 -14.46 -17.01 -31.79
CA LYS A 75 -13.10 -17.34 -32.22
C LYS A 75 -12.09 -16.75 -31.24
N THR A 76 -10.90 -17.36 -31.16
CA THR A 76 -9.79 -16.76 -30.43
C THR A 76 -9.32 -15.54 -31.20
N ILE A 77 -9.03 -14.43 -30.52
CA ILE A 77 -8.64 -13.17 -31.18
C ILE A 77 -7.32 -12.69 -30.61
N ASP A 78 -6.36 -12.42 -31.49
CA ASP A 78 -5.11 -11.76 -31.16
C ASP A 78 -5.04 -10.40 -31.86
N ILE A 79 -5.03 -9.33 -31.06
CA ILE A 79 -4.79 -7.96 -31.52
C ILE A 79 -3.30 -7.68 -31.32
N LEU A 80 -2.54 -7.80 -32.40
CA LEU A 80 -1.09 -7.69 -32.45
C LEU A 80 -0.67 -6.24 -32.71
N VAL A 81 -0.01 -5.63 -31.73
CA VAL A 81 0.34 -4.21 -31.74
C VAL A 81 1.85 -4.09 -31.97
N GLU A 82 2.23 -3.44 -33.07
CA GLU A 82 3.62 -3.21 -33.44
C GLU A 82 4.31 -2.19 -32.51
N ASP A 83 5.61 -2.03 -32.69
CA ASP A 83 6.42 -1.11 -31.89
C ASP A 83 6.00 0.35 -32.16
N GLY A 84 5.98 1.17 -31.11
CA GLY A 84 5.68 2.59 -31.23
C GLY A 84 4.87 3.16 -30.08
N THR A 85 4.58 4.46 -30.15
CA THR A 85 3.72 5.15 -29.17
C THR A 85 2.33 5.38 -29.74
N TYR A 86 1.34 4.78 -29.09
CA TYR A 86 -0.07 4.89 -29.43
C TYR A 86 -0.74 5.90 -28.49
N TYR A 87 -0.81 7.16 -28.95
CA TYR A 87 -1.53 8.22 -28.24
C TYR A 87 -3.03 8.01 -28.36
N LEU A 88 -3.66 7.68 -27.24
CA LEU A 88 -5.10 7.47 -27.18
C LEU A 88 -5.83 8.82 -27.33
N PRO A 89 -6.77 8.95 -28.28
CA PRO A 89 -7.62 10.13 -28.36
C PRO A 89 -8.61 10.20 -27.19
N ASN A 90 -9.05 9.03 -26.71
CA ASN A 90 -9.97 8.84 -25.58
C ASN A 90 -9.63 7.50 -24.88
N THR A 91 -10.17 7.28 -23.68
CA THR A 91 -10.10 5.99 -22.97
C THR A 91 -10.61 4.85 -23.86
N LEU A 92 -9.88 3.73 -23.90
CA LEU A 92 -10.31 2.50 -24.58
C LEU A 92 -11.24 1.69 -23.65
N PHE A 93 -12.51 1.59 -24.03
CA PHE A 93 -13.49 0.78 -23.28
C PHE A 93 -13.52 -0.67 -23.79
N LEU A 94 -13.37 -1.61 -22.86
CA LEU A 94 -13.50 -3.05 -23.04
C LEU A 94 -14.73 -3.50 -22.25
N ASN A 95 -15.90 -3.45 -22.89
CA ASN A 95 -17.17 -3.74 -22.23
C ASN A 95 -17.59 -5.21 -22.37
N ALA A 96 -18.67 -5.58 -21.70
CA ALA A 96 -19.19 -6.95 -21.73
C ALA A 96 -19.53 -7.49 -23.13
N GLY A 97 -19.91 -6.62 -24.07
CA GLY A 97 -20.15 -6.99 -25.48
C GLY A 97 -18.88 -7.35 -26.24
N PHE A 98 -17.71 -7.08 -25.68
CA PHE A 98 -16.39 -7.44 -26.20
C PHE A 98 -15.72 -8.55 -25.36
N SER A 99 -16.51 -9.48 -24.81
CA SER A 99 -15.96 -10.57 -24.01
C SER A 99 -15.53 -11.76 -24.86
N GLY A 100 -14.42 -12.39 -24.48
CA GLY A 100 -14.05 -13.73 -24.90
C GLY A 100 -14.81 -14.81 -24.13
N THR A 101 -14.36 -16.04 -24.30
CA THR A 101 -14.74 -17.20 -23.46
C THR A 101 -13.48 -17.95 -23.05
N GLU A 102 -13.60 -18.89 -22.10
CA GLU A 102 -12.47 -19.76 -21.70
C GLU A 102 -11.82 -20.47 -22.90
N HIS A 103 -12.64 -20.88 -23.87
CA HIS A 103 -12.14 -21.51 -25.09
C HIS A 103 -11.71 -20.48 -26.13
N HIS A 104 -12.38 -19.33 -26.23
CA HIS A 104 -12.13 -18.30 -27.26
C HIS A 104 -11.75 -16.96 -26.62
N PRO A 105 -10.55 -16.85 -26.02
CA PRO A 105 -10.11 -15.64 -25.35
C PRO A 105 -9.73 -14.54 -26.36
N ILE A 106 -9.55 -13.33 -25.84
CA ILE A 106 -9.09 -12.17 -26.60
C ILE A 106 -7.79 -11.65 -25.98
N THR A 107 -6.75 -11.48 -26.78
CA THR A 107 -5.46 -10.97 -26.33
C THR A 107 -5.12 -9.71 -27.09
N PHE A 108 -4.91 -8.59 -26.40
CA PHE A 108 -4.12 -7.49 -26.94
C PHE A 108 -2.66 -7.78 -26.59
N LYS A 109 -1.80 -7.80 -27.60
CA LYS A 109 -0.41 -8.21 -27.45
C LYS A 109 0.54 -7.27 -28.16
N ALA A 110 1.53 -6.76 -27.44
CA ALA A 110 2.70 -6.14 -28.07
C ALA A 110 3.49 -7.22 -28.84
N VAL A 111 3.79 -6.96 -30.11
CA VAL A 111 4.59 -7.89 -30.94
C VAL A 111 5.96 -8.11 -30.32
N ASN A 112 6.58 -7.03 -29.83
CA ASN A 112 7.78 -7.07 -29.00
C ASN A 112 7.45 -6.50 -27.61
N GLU A 113 7.67 -7.31 -26.57
CA GLU A 113 7.45 -6.90 -25.18
C GLU A 113 8.19 -5.58 -24.87
N GLY A 114 7.47 -4.62 -24.27
CA GLY A 114 8.02 -3.34 -23.85
C GLY A 114 8.20 -2.31 -24.97
N GLN A 115 7.86 -2.63 -26.22
CA GLN A 115 8.05 -1.71 -27.36
C GLN A 115 6.76 -1.00 -27.83
N ALA A 116 5.58 -1.52 -27.48
CA ALA A 116 4.30 -0.87 -27.73
C ALA A 116 3.88 -0.04 -26.50
N ILE A 117 3.92 1.29 -26.62
CA ILE A 117 3.59 2.24 -25.55
C ILE A 117 2.15 2.72 -25.73
N ILE A 118 1.28 2.43 -24.77
CA ILE A 118 -0.09 2.95 -24.69
C ILE A 118 -0.06 4.23 -23.86
N SER A 119 -0.44 5.35 -24.50
CA SER A 119 -0.27 6.67 -23.92
C SER A 119 -1.57 7.45 -23.81
N GLY A 120 -1.87 7.97 -22.62
CA GLY A 120 -2.96 8.95 -22.41
C GLY A 120 -2.55 10.39 -22.70
N GLY A 121 -1.37 10.56 -23.30
CA GLY A 121 -0.78 11.85 -23.58
C GLY A 121 -1.05 12.36 -24.99
N GLU A 122 -0.36 13.44 -25.32
CA GLU A 122 -0.29 14.02 -26.66
C GLU A 122 1.11 14.58 -26.89
N LYS A 123 1.69 14.29 -28.06
CA LYS A 123 2.94 14.93 -28.50
C LYS A 123 2.62 16.35 -29.00
N LEU A 124 3.37 17.34 -28.51
CA LEU A 124 3.25 18.73 -28.96
C LEU A 124 4.36 19.07 -29.96
N GLU A 125 3.97 19.75 -31.04
CA GLU A 125 4.90 20.38 -31.97
C GLU A 125 5.00 21.87 -31.62
N LEU A 126 6.10 22.25 -30.96
CA LEU A 126 6.26 23.57 -30.36
C LEU A 126 7.35 24.38 -31.08
N LYS A 127 7.11 25.69 -31.18
CA LYS A 127 8.11 26.66 -31.64
C LYS A 127 8.57 27.50 -30.47
N TRP A 128 9.63 27.04 -29.81
CA TRP A 128 10.21 27.71 -28.66
C TRP A 128 10.86 29.04 -29.04
N LYS A 129 10.70 30.03 -28.18
CA LYS A 129 11.39 31.32 -28.24
C LYS A 129 12.02 31.61 -26.89
N PRO A 130 13.21 32.22 -26.86
CA PRO A 130 13.76 32.75 -25.62
C PRO A 130 12.76 33.72 -24.96
N PHE A 131 12.59 33.60 -23.65
CA PHE A 131 11.82 34.53 -22.84
C PHE A 131 12.78 35.36 -21.98
N GLU A 132 13.04 34.96 -20.73
CA GLU A 132 13.98 35.63 -19.82
C GLU A 132 14.68 34.60 -18.92
N ARG A 133 15.85 34.93 -18.36
CA ARG A 133 16.53 34.12 -17.33
C ARG A 133 16.73 32.63 -17.69
N GLY A 134 16.91 32.32 -18.98
CA GLY A 134 17.05 30.96 -19.48
C GLY A 134 15.73 30.21 -19.75
N ILE A 135 14.59 30.83 -19.44
CA ILE A 135 13.26 30.28 -19.72
C ILE A 135 12.93 30.48 -21.20
N PHE A 136 12.31 29.46 -21.78
CA PHE A 136 11.74 29.49 -23.12
C PHE A 136 10.21 29.45 -23.06
N VAL A 137 9.57 30.02 -24.08
CA VAL A 137 8.11 30.05 -24.21
C VAL A 137 7.68 29.54 -25.58
N ALA A 138 6.59 28.78 -25.62
CA ALA A 138 5.93 28.34 -26.85
C ALA A 138 4.41 28.51 -26.74
N SER A 139 3.76 28.79 -27.86
CA SER A 139 2.30 28.75 -27.95
C SER A 139 1.82 27.31 -28.09
N VAL A 140 0.81 26.94 -27.31
CA VAL A 140 0.15 25.64 -27.38
C VAL A 140 -1.15 25.81 -28.15
N THR A 141 -1.33 25.09 -29.26
CA THR A 141 -2.53 25.24 -30.09
C THR A 141 -3.72 24.46 -29.54
N GLY A 142 -4.88 25.11 -29.42
CA GLY A 142 -6.14 24.50 -28.99
C GLY A 142 -6.36 24.57 -27.48
N ASP A 143 -7.62 24.43 -27.04
CA ASP A 143 -7.97 24.42 -25.61
C ASP A 143 -7.47 23.12 -24.96
N LYS A 144 -6.23 23.18 -24.45
CA LYS A 144 -5.59 22.07 -23.74
C LYS A 144 -5.56 22.32 -22.24
N THR A 145 -5.77 21.26 -21.48
CA THR A 145 -5.41 21.18 -20.07
C THR A 145 -4.16 20.30 -19.97
N ILE A 146 -3.11 20.79 -19.31
CA ILE A 146 -1.83 20.08 -19.18
C ILE A 146 -1.65 19.75 -17.70
N ASP A 147 -1.79 18.47 -17.34
CA ASP A 147 -1.54 18.01 -15.97
C ASP A 147 -0.05 17.73 -15.71
N GLN A 148 0.66 17.18 -16.69
CA GLN A 148 2.08 16.88 -16.59
C GLN A 148 2.77 17.17 -17.93
N LEU A 149 4.06 17.52 -17.87
CA LEU A 149 4.93 17.72 -19.03
C LEU A 149 6.06 16.69 -19.00
N TYR A 150 6.33 16.09 -20.16
CA TYR A 150 7.44 15.16 -20.38
C TYR A 150 8.35 15.72 -21.46
N VAL A 151 9.66 15.60 -21.23
CA VAL A 151 10.70 15.98 -22.17
C VAL A 151 11.59 14.76 -22.36
N ASN A 152 11.65 14.23 -23.58
CA ASN A 152 12.42 13.02 -23.92
C ASN A 152 12.08 11.84 -22.98
N GLY A 153 10.79 11.65 -22.67
CA GLY A 153 10.29 10.57 -21.82
C GLY A 153 10.49 10.77 -20.31
N LYS A 154 11.07 11.88 -19.86
CA LYS A 154 11.23 12.20 -18.43
C LYS A 154 10.22 13.24 -17.97
N ARG A 155 9.46 12.94 -16.91
CA ARG A 155 8.52 13.88 -16.29
C ARG A 155 9.28 15.11 -15.76
N GLN A 156 8.81 16.30 -16.14
CA GLN A 156 9.31 17.59 -15.68
C GLN A 156 8.46 18.11 -14.51
N ARG A 157 9.04 18.98 -13.69
CA ARG A 157 8.38 19.49 -12.49
C ARG A 157 7.61 20.76 -12.80
N MET A 158 6.40 20.91 -12.28
CA MET A 158 5.76 22.22 -12.30
C MET A 158 6.62 23.21 -11.49
N ALA A 159 6.64 24.47 -11.92
CA ALA A 159 7.21 25.58 -11.17
C ALA A 159 6.69 25.58 -9.74
N ARG A 160 7.60 25.53 -8.76
CA ARG A 160 7.27 25.16 -7.39
C ARG A 160 8.18 25.84 -6.38
N PHE A 161 7.72 25.87 -5.13
CA PHE A 161 8.56 26.25 -4.00
C PHE A 161 8.32 25.33 -2.80
N PRO A 162 9.38 24.92 -2.07
CA PRO A 162 10.79 25.09 -2.41
C PRO A 162 11.21 24.31 -3.67
N ASN A 163 12.23 24.85 -4.35
CA ASN A 163 12.88 24.17 -5.47
C ASN A 163 13.50 22.87 -5.00
N THR A 164 13.81 22.01 -5.96
CA THR A 164 14.29 20.67 -5.65
C THR A 164 15.60 20.69 -4.88
N GLY A 165 15.71 19.83 -3.88
CA GLY A 165 16.97 19.56 -3.19
C GLY A 165 16.82 18.43 -2.19
N GLU A 166 17.87 17.61 -2.07
CA GLU A 166 17.92 16.49 -1.12
C GLU A 166 17.58 16.97 0.30
N GLY A 167 16.70 16.23 0.99
CA GLY A 167 16.27 16.53 2.35
C GLY A 167 15.37 17.77 2.53
N LYS A 168 14.98 18.47 1.45
CA LYS A 168 14.23 19.73 1.57
C LYS A 168 12.71 19.56 1.72
N ASN A 169 12.08 18.60 1.06
CA ASN A 169 10.61 18.42 1.10
C ASN A 169 10.14 17.01 0.71
N VAL A 170 8.84 16.76 0.93
CA VAL A 170 8.10 15.50 0.72
C VAL A 170 8.24 14.86 -0.67
N PHE A 171 8.61 15.61 -1.72
CA PHE A 171 8.73 15.06 -3.06
C PHE A 171 10.17 14.81 -3.53
N ASP A 172 11.15 15.28 -2.76
CA ASP A 172 12.57 15.22 -3.14
C ASP A 172 13.43 14.36 -2.21
N THR A 173 12.91 13.97 -1.04
CA THR A 173 13.60 13.03 -0.15
C THR A 173 12.77 11.78 0.05
N TRP A 174 13.45 10.66 -0.01
CA TRP A 174 12.94 9.32 0.25
C TRP A 174 13.14 8.91 1.70
N ASP A 175 13.45 9.86 2.57
CA ASP A 175 13.63 9.62 4.00
C ASP A 175 13.31 10.94 4.71
N LEU A 176 12.09 11.04 5.23
CA LEU A 176 11.68 12.23 5.98
C LEU A 176 12.11 12.09 7.44
N ILE A 177 12.77 13.13 7.96
CA ILE A 177 13.15 13.18 9.36
C ILE A 177 11.90 13.48 10.20
N HIS A 178 11.41 12.51 10.96
CA HIS A 178 10.17 12.65 11.73
C HIS A 178 10.24 13.69 12.85
N SER A 179 11.44 13.99 13.34
CA SER A 179 11.68 14.98 14.40
C SER A 179 12.02 16.38 13.88
N ALA A 180 11.85 16.64 12.59
CA ALA A 180 12.35 17.87 11.98
C ALA A 180 11.57 19.11 12.43
N ALA A 181 12.31 20.12 12.89
CA ALA A 181 11.75 21.41 13.28
C ALA A 181 11.17 22.19 12.07
N PRO A 182 10.22 23.12 12.31
CA PRO A 182 9.74 24.04 11.27
C PRO A 182 10.89 24.77 10.56
N ASP A 183 10.71 25.07 9.27
CA ASP A 183 11.69 25.80 8.46
C ASP A 183 11.04 27.06 7.84
N PRO A 184 11.06 28.21 8.55
CA PRO A 184 10.43 29.43 8.07
C PRO A 184 11.03 29.98 6.77
N ALA A 185 12.30 29.70 6.49
CA ALA A 185 12.98 30.20 5.29
C ALA A 185 12.45 29.51 4.02
N ASN A 186 12.07 28.23 4.14
CA ASN A 186 11.50 27.43 3.07
C ASN A 186 9.99 27.24 3.19
N ASP A 187 9.28 28.07 3.99
CA ASP A 187 7.82 27.99 4.09
C ASP A 187 7.15 28.55 2.82
N PRO A 188 6.48 27.69 2.02
CA PRO A 188 5.80 28.14 0.81
C PRO A 188 4.58 29.02 1.09
N LEU A 189 4.08 29.02 2.32
CA LEU A 189 2.88 29.76 2.73
C LEU A 189 3.20 31.04 3.52
N SER A 190 4.47 31.47 3.54
CA SER A 190 4.85 32.75 4.15
C SER A 190 4.15 33.94 3.45
N PRO A 191 3.63 34.93 4.21
CA PRO A 191 2.97 36.10 3.62
C PRO A 191 3.85 36.88 2.64
N GLN A 192 5.16 36.98 2.94
CA GLN A 192 6.14 37.65 2.10
C GLN A 192 6.31 36.94 0.75
N ARG A 193 6.16 35.61 0.69
CA ARG A 193 6.23 34.87 -0.56
C ARG A 193 4.95 35.00 -1.36
N ILE A 194 3.80 34.76 -0.71
CA ILE A 194 2.48 34.85 -1.32
C ILE A 194 2.22 36.24 -1.93
N SER A 195 2.73 37.31 -1.31
CA SER A 195 2.55 38.68 -1.82
C SER A 195 3.15 38.89 -3.22
N ARG A 196 4.17 38.12 -3.60
CA ARG A 196 4.84 38.18 -4.92
C ARG A 196 4.01 37.57 -6.04
N TRP A 197 3.07 36.66 -5.73
CA TRP A 197 2.29 35.95 -6.74
C TRP A 197 1.19 36.84 -7.30
N ASN A 198 1.17 37.08 -8.60
CA ASN A 198 0.18 37.96 -9.21
C ASN A 198 -1.20 37.28 -9.29
N ASN A 199 -1.26 36.04 -9.80
CA ASN A 199 -2.49 35.25 -9.89
C ASN A 199 -2.26 33.81 -9.42
N PRO A 200 -2.50 33.50 -8.12
CA PRO A 200 -2.24 32.15 -7.59
C PRO A 200 -3.42 31.19 -7.80
N ALA A 201 -4.46 31.57 -8.56
CA ALA A 201 -5.54 30.62 -8.86
C ALA A 201 -5.00 29.46 -9.71
N GLY A 202 -5.22 28.22 -9.27
CA GLY A 202 -4.68 27.02 -9.91
C GLY A 202 -3.43 26.44 -9.24
N VAL A 203 -2.85 27.15 -8.26
CA VAL A 203 -1.72 26.64 -7.46
C VAL A 203 -2.19 25.46 -6.60
N TYR A 204 -1.37 24.41 -6.55
CA TYR A 204 -1.57 23.30 -5.62
C TYR A 204 -0.70 23.51 -4.39
N ILE A 205 -1.27 23.26 -3.21
CA ILE A 205 -0.54 23.14 -1.95
C ILE A 205 -0.52 21.65 -1.61
N HIS A 206 0.66 21.12 -1.33
CA HIS A 206 0.82 19.76 -0.82
C HIS A 206 1.44 19.86 0.58
N ALA A 207 0.89 19.14 1.54
CA ALA A 207 1.44 19.07 2.88
C ALA A 207 1.34 17.65 3.43
N MET A 208 2.34 17.24 4.19
CA MET A 208 2.18 16.07 5.03
C MET A 208 1.16 16.34 6.14
N HIS A 209 0.51 15.28 6.60
CA HIS A 209 -0.22 15.23 7.86
C HIS A 209 0.71 15.72 8.99
N SER A 210 0.19 16.45 9.98
CA SER A 210 1.02 17.03 11.06
C SER A 210 1.79 15.97 11.87
N TYR A 211 1.31 14.73 11.85
CA TYR A 211 1.93 13.55 12.47
C TYR A 211 2.52 12.55 11.46
N LEU A 212 2.70 12.95 10.20
CA LEU A 212 3.30 12.14 9.12
C LEU A 212 2.57 10.83 8.76
N TRP A 213 1.29 10.72 9.10
CA TRP A 213 0.46 9.56 8.74
C TRP A 213 -0.03 9.55 7.28
N GLY A 214 0.49 10.41 6.42
CA GLY A 214 0.04 10.59 5.04
C GLY A 214 0.16 12.06 4.62
N ASP A 215 -0.54 12.44 3.58
CA ASP A 215 -0.55 13.79 3.01
C ASP A 215 -1.97 14.29 2.73
N MET A 216 -2.04 15.59 2.45
CA MET A 216 -3.26 16.30 2.09
C MET A 216 -2.91 17.36 1.05
N HIS A 217 -3.88 17.70 0.21
CA HIS A 217 -3.69 18.64 -0.89
C HIS A 217 -4.82 19.65 -0.98
N TRP A 218 -4.47 20.85 -1.43
CA TRP A 218 -5.41 21.94 -1.62
C TRP A 218 -5.18 22.64 -2.95
N LEU A 219 -6.28 23.09 -3.56
CA LEU A 219 -6.28 23.98 -4.71
C LEU A 219 -6.49 25.42 -4.23
N VAL A 220 -5.64 26.33 -4.68
CA VAL A 220 -5.82 27.76 -4.47
C VAL A 220 -6.80 28.31 -5.51
N LYS A 221 -7.86 28.98 -5.04
CA LYS A 221 -8.88 29.65 -5.86
C LYS A 221 -8.57 31.11 -6.14
N GLY A 222 -7.64 31.70 -5.41
CA GLY A 222 -7.23 33.10 -5.51
C GLY A 222 -6.71 33.64 -4.17
N LYS A 223 -6.68 34.97 -4.03
CA LYS A 223 -6.35 35.66 -2.77
C LYS A 223 -7.60 36.21 -2.10
N ASN A 224 -7.61 36.18 -0.78
CA ASN A 224 -8.56 36.90 0.06
C ASN A 224 -8.17 38.37 0.17
N ASN A 225 -9.10 39.23 0.65
CA ASN A 225 -8.86 40.67 0.82
C ASN A 225 -7.70 41.00 1.78
N ASN A 226 -7.39 40.11 2.71
CA ASN A 226 -6.27 40.25 3.67
C ASN A 226 -4.94 39.72 3.12
N GLY A 227 -4.88 39.30 1.86
CA GLY A 227 -3.68 38.78 1.20
C GLY A 227 -3.41 37.28 1.43
N SER A 228 -4.20 36.59 2.24
CA SER A 228 -4.07 35.12 2.40
C SER A 228 -4.67 34.37 1.20
N LEU A 229 -4.36 33.08 1.07
CA LEU A 229 -4.89 32.24 -0.01
C LEU A 229 -6.31 31.76 0.31
N ASN A 230 -7.20 31.82 -0.68
CA ASN A 230 -8.48 31.11 -0.66
C ASN A 230 -8.23 29.68 -1.15
N ILE A 231 -8.40 28.68 -0.29
CA ILE A 231 -8.00 27.29 -0.56
C ILE A 231 -9.17 26.33 -0.39
N GLU A 232 -9.20 25.29 -1.21
CA GLU A 232 -10.21 24.22 -1.21
C GLU A 232 -9.49 22.87 -1.27
N GLY A 233 -9.70 21.97 -0.30
CA GLY A 233 -8.94 20.73 -0.20
C GLY A 233 -8.94 20.09 1.18
N GLY A 234 -7.98 19.19 1.41
CA GLY A 234 -7.73 18.56 2.71
C GLY A 234 -8.62 17.36 3.01
N TRP A 235 -9.13 16.68 2.00
CA TRP A 235 -10.05 15.54 2.13
C TRP A 235 -9.41 14.18 1.83
N GLN A 236 -8.15 14.15 1.38
CA GLN A 236 -7.43 12.92 0.99
C GLN A 236 -7.12 12.00 2.17
N ASN A 237 -7.30 12.52 3.38
CA ASN A 237 -7.13 11.79 4.62
C ASN A 237 -8.46 11.74 5.37
N ASN A 238 -8.89 10.54 5.72
CA ASN A 238 -10.13 10.25 6.42
C ASN A 238 -10.10 10.72 7.90
N ARG A 239 -8.89 11.01 8.41
CA ARG A 239 -8.60 11.68 9.67
C ARG A 239 -7.85 13.00 9.40
N PRO A 240 -8.55 14.07 8.99
CA PRO A 240 -7.90 15.32 8.59
C PRO A 240 -7.14 15.97 9.75
N SER A 241 -6.07 16.69 9.38
CA SER A 241 -5.13 17.35 10.29
C SER A 241 -4.77 18.73 9.75
N SER A 242 -4.18 19.58 10.60
CA SER A 242 -3.41 20.73 10.11
C SER A 242 -2.26 20.29 9.20
N MET A 243 -1.79 21.20 8.35
CA MET A 243 -0.60 20.99 7.52
C MET A 243 0.63 20.83 8.41
N HIS A 244 1.53 19.90 8.07
CA HIS A 244 2.81 19.78 8.74
C HIS A 244 3.62 21.08 8.65
N PRO A 245 4.29 21.57 9.72
CA PRO A 245 4.94 22.88 9.71
C PRO A 245 6.22 22.94 8.86
N ARG A 246 6.84 21.81 8.55
CA ARG A 246 8.03 21.74 7.66
C ARG A 246 7.72 21.24 6.25
N TYR A 247 7.25 20.00 6.14
CA TYR A 247 7.02 19.32 4.86
C TYR A 247 5.77 19.81 4.12
N ARG A 248 5.95 20.94 3.43
CA ARG A 248 4.95 21.60 2.58
C ARG A 248 5.62 22.03 1.29
N ILE A 249 4.90 21.93 0.18
CA ILE A 249 5.29 22.55 -1.09
C ILE A 249 4.09 23.26 -1.72
N VAL A 250 4.37 24.19 -2.59
CA VAL A 250 3.42 24.68 -3.60
C VAL A 250 3.96 24.41 -4.98
N GLU A 251 3.08 24.16 -5.94
CA GLU A 251 3.43 24.04 -7.35
C GLU A 251 2.38 24.71 -8.25
N ASN A 252 2.73 24.88 -9.53
CA ASN A 252 1.95 25.59 -10.53
C ASN A 252 1.89 27.11 -10.30
N VAL A 253 3.01 27.71 -9.87
CA VAL A 253 3.16 29.16 -9.66
C VAL A 253 4.17 29.73 -10.67
N PHE A 254 3.76 30.65 -11.54
CA PHE A 254 4.67 31.23 -12.54
C PHE A 254 5.86 31.96 -11.91
N GLU A 255 5.63 32.70 -10.82
CA GLU A 255 6.68 33.46 -10.13
C GLU A 255 7.71 32.58 -9.39
N GLU A 256 7.42 31.28 -9.23
CA GLU A 256 8.37 30.29 -8.71
C GLU A 256 8.95 29.42 -9.85
N LEU A 257 8.81 29.82 -11.12
CA LEU A 257 9.54 29.23 -12.25
C LEU A 257 10.96 29.81 -12.27
N ASP A 258 11.87 29.19 -11.52
CA ASP A 258 13.21 29.75 -11.31
C ASP A 258 14.34 28.70 -11.23
N ALA A 259 14.04 27.40 -11.38
CA ALA A 259 15.03 26.34 -11.48
C ALA A 259 14.96 25.56 -12.82
N PRO A 260 16.11 25.05 -13.34
CA PRO A 260 16.11 24.16 -14.49
C PRO A 260 15.26 22.89 -14.27
N GLY A 261 14.56 22.46 -15.31
CA GLY A 261 13.62 21.35 -15.31
C GLY A 261 12.20 21.74 -14.89
N GLU A 262 11.96 23.00 -14.53
CA GLU A 262 10.63 23.50 -14.17
C GLU A 262 9.86 24.04 -15.38
N TRP A 263 8.53 23.89 -15.34
CA TRP A 263 7.62 24.41 -16.35
C TRP A 263 6.36 25.05 -15.75
N TYR A 264 5.71 25.92 -16.50
CA TYR A 264 4.42 26.50 -16.18
C TYR A 264 3.57 26.66 -17.43
N TYR A 265 2.29 26.30 -17.36
CA TYR A 265 1.34 26.51 -18.45
C TYR A 265 0.31 27.58 -18.09
N ASN A 266 0.38 28.71 -18.79
CA ASN A 266 -0.65 29.73 -18.71
C ASN A 266 -1.80 29.37 -19.64
N LYS A 267 -2.85 28.76 -19.10
CA LYS A 267 -4.03 28.35 -19.89
C LYS A 267 -4.75 29.54 -20.53
N GLN A 268 -4.83 30.70 -19.88
CA GLN A 268 -5.54 31.87 -20.43
C GLN A 268 -4.82 32.48 -21.64
N GLN A 269 -3.50 32.37 -21.67
CA GLN A 269 -2.67 32.88 -22.76
C GLN A 269 -2.25 31.79 -23.76
N GLU A 270 -2.61 30.53 -23.50
CA GLU A 270 -2.19 29.35 -24.26
C GLU A 270 -0.64 29.29 -24.44
N LYS A 271 0.09 29.61 -23.37
CA LYS A 271 1.56 29.67 -23.38
C LYS A 271 2.16 28.67 -22.41
N LEU A 272 3.05 27.82 -22.91
CA LEU A 272 3.90 26.94 -22.12
C LEU A 272 5.27 27.59 -21.93
N TYR A 273 5.68 27.72 -20.67
CA TYR A 273 6.99 28.20 -20.25
C TYR A 273 7.79 27.03 -19.70
N TYR A 274 9.06 26.93 -20.08
CA TYR A 274 9.95 25.86 -19.62
C TYR A 274 11.36 26.38 -19.42
N TYR A 275 11.98 26.04 -18.30
CA TYR A 275 13.39 26.28 -18.04
C TYR A 275 14.16 24.99 -18.34
N PRO A 276 14.72 24.80 -19.54
CA PRO A 276 15.46 23.58 -19.87
C PRO A 276 16.75 23.46 -19.04
N PRO A 277 17.07 22.25 -18.53
CA PRO A 277 18.43 21.91 -18.12
C PRO A 277 19.43 22.08 -19.28
N GLU A 278 20.71 22.31 -18.97
CA GLU A 278 21.76 22.58 -19.98
C GLU A 278 21.90 21.47 -21.02
N GLU A 279 21.62 20.22 -20.64
CA GLU A 279 21.70 19.05 -21.50
C GLU A 279 20.52 18.89 -22.48
N ILE A 280 19.46 19.70 -22.36
CA ILE A 280 18.26 19.60 -23.19
C ILE A 280 18.33 20.58 -24.36
N ASN A 281 18.49 20.05 -25.58
CA ASN A 281 18.22 20.82 -26.80
C ASN A 281 16.72 20.80 -27.12
N LEU A 282 16.07 21.97 -27.03
CA LEU A 282 14.63 22.09 -27.29
C LEU A 282 14.24 21.95 -28.76
N GLU A 283 15.17 22.12 -29.71
CA GLU A 283 14.88 21.95 -31.14
C GLU A 283 14.61 20.49 -31.49
N ASP A 284 15.29 19.56 -30.81
CA ASP A 284 15.18 18.11 -31.04
C ASP A 284 14.33 17.40 -29.98
N ALA A 285 13.89 18.12 -28.94
CA ALA A 285 13.23 17.52 -27.79
C ALA A 285 11.82 17.02 -28.13
N LYS A 286 11.52 15.78 -27.72
CA LYS A 286 10.16 15.25 -27.73
C LYS A 286 9.39 15.82 -26.54
N ILE A 287 8.44 16.71 -26.81
CA ILE A 287 7.58 17.32 -25.80
C ILE A 287 6.23 16.61 -25.78
N GLU A 288 5.86 16.06 -24.63
CA GLU A 288 4.60 15.33 -24.44
C GLU A 288 3.85 15.86 -23.23
N ILE A 289 2.52 15.91 -23.32
CA ILE A 289 1.64 16.31 -22.23
C ILE A 289 0.72 15.16 -21.83
N VAL A 290 0.14 15.24 -20.64
CA VAL A 290 -0.81 14.26 -20.12
C VAL A 290 -2.23 14.81 -20.13
N ARG A 291 -3.20 14.01 -20.62
CA ARG A 291 -4.61 14.42 -20.76
C ARG A 291 -5.61 13.42 -20.15
N LEU A 292 -5.41 12.13 -20.36
CA LEU A 292 -6.34 11.09 -19.87
C LEU A 292 -5.97 10.66 -18.45
N LYS A 293 -6.98 10.38 -17.62
CA LYS A 293 -6.79 9.71 -16.32
C LYS A 293 -6.72 8.19 -16.48
N HIS A 294 -7.60 7.65 -17.32
CA HIS A 294 -7.71 6.23 -17.60
C HIS A 294 -7.29 5.98 -19.05
N LEU A 295 -6.50 4.94 -19.27
CA LEU A 295 -6.07 4.53 -20.59
C LEU A 295 -7.00 3.43 -21.11
N ILE A 296 -7.23 2.42 -20.28
CA ILE A 296 -8.09 1.27 -20.60
C ILE A 296 -9.07 1.03 -19.45
N GLU A 297 -10.34 0.90 -19.78
CA GLU A 297 -11.41 0.56 -18.84
C GLU A 297 -12.11 -0.74 -19.21
N PHE A 298 -12.06 -1.72 -18.32
CA PHE A 298 -12.94 -2.88 -18.38
C PHE A 298 -14.27 -2.48 -17.75
N ASN A 299 -15.25 -2.18 -18.62
CA ASN A 299 -16.51 -1.55 -18.24
C ASN A 299 -17.66 -2.54 -18.44
N GLY A 300 -17.86 -3.39 -17.43
CA GLY A 300 -18.97 -4.33 -17.38
C GLY A 300 -19.86 -4.05 -16.17
N SER A 301 -20.48 -5.11 -15.67
CA SER A 301 -21.27 -5.07 -14.44
C SER A 301 -21.31 -6.47 -13.82
N LYS A 302 -21.78 -6.58 -12.57
CA LYS A 302 -22.02 -7.90 -11.96
C LYS A 302 -22.89 -8.82 -12.82
N GLY A 303 -23.96 -8.29 -13.42
CA GLY A 303 -24.91 -9.08 -14.21
C GLY A 303 -24.43 -9.38 -15.63
N ASN A 304 -23.53 -8.56 -16.15
CA ASN A 304 -22.99 -8.67 -17.49
C ASN A 304 -21.54 -8.15 -17.50
N PRO A 305 -20.57 -8.96 -17.06
CA PRO A 305 -19.18 -8.53 -16.92
C PRO A 305 -18.39 -8.65 -18.22
N ALA A 306 -17.30 -7.89 -18.35
CA ALA A 306 -16.27 -8.10 -19.36
C ALA A 306 -15.43 -9.34 -19.00
N LYS A 307 -15.19 -10.26 -19.96
CA LYS A 307 -14.51 -11.53 -19.64
C LYS A 307 -13.43 -11.98 -20.62
N PHE A 308 -12.45 -12.73 -20.10
CA PHE A 308 -11.45 -13.48 -20.87
C PHE A 308 -10.66 -12.58 -21.85
N ILE A 309 -10.21 -11.44 -21.34
CA ILE A 309 -9.42 -10.47 -22.09
C ILE A 309 -8.06 -10.31 -21.39
N THR A 310 -6.99 -10.42 -22.18
CA THR A 310 -5.62 -10.26 -21.72
C THR A 310 -4.95 -9.04 -22.37
N LEU A 311 -4.20 -8.28 -21.58
CA LEU A 311 -3.25 -7.26 -22.03
C LEU A 311 -1.83 -7.79 -21.80
N ASP A 312 -1.06 -8.01 -22.87
CA ASP A 312 0.25 -8.67 -22.83
C ASP A 312 1.36 -7.77 -23.42
N GLY A 313 2.38 -7.46 -22.62
CA GLY A 313 3.65 -6.91 -23.09
C GLY A 313 3.70 -5.39 -23.35
N PHE A 314 2.70 -4.63 -22.91
CA PHE A 314 2.63 -3.17 -23.15
C PHE A 314 3.40 -2.33 -22.13
N VAL A 315 3.77 -1.11 -22.52
CA VAL A 315 4.16 -0.04 -21.59
C VAL A 315 3.01 0.97 -21.48
N PHE A 316 2.52 1.24 -20.28
CA PHE A 316 1.52 2.27 -20.00
C PHE A 316 2.18 3.55 -19.50
N ARG A 317 1.89 4.68 -20.17
CA ARG A 317 2.42 6.00 -19.81
C ARG A 317 1.34 7.08 -19.87
N HIS A 318 1.64 8.22 -19.26
CA HIS A 318 0.89 9.47 -19.44
C HIS A 318 -0.58 9.35 -18.98
N ALA A 319 -0.79 8.87 -17.75
CA ALA A 319 -2.07 9.04 -17.04
C ALA A 319 -1.99 10.22 -16.07
N ALA A 320 -3.06 11.01 -15.99
CA ALA A 320 -3.13 12.24 -15.19
C ALA A 320 -3.14 11.96 -13.68
N ARG A 321 -2.75 12.97 -12.90
CA ARG A 321 -2.75 12.92 -11.43
C ARG A 321 -4.16 13.01 -10.87
N THR A 322 -4.37 12.29 -9.77
CA THR A 322 -5.70 12.05 -9.20
C THR A 322 -5.85 12.53 -7.75
N PHE A 323 -4.81 13.11 -7.16
CA PHE A 323 -4.77 13.47 -5.75
C PHE A 323 -5.90 14.41 -5.29
N MET A 324 -6.41 15.31 -6.15
CA MET A 324 -7.56 16.16 -5.81
C MET A 324 -8.91 15.43 -5.88
N GLU A 325 -8.98 14.28 -6.54
CA GLU A 325 -10.19 13.45 -6.67
C GLU A 325 -10.22 12.29 -5.69
N ASN A 326 -9.12 12.05 -4.98
CA ASN A 326 -9.04 11.09 -3.89
C ASN A 326 -9.93 11.55 -2.72
N LYS A 327 -11.20 11.11 -2.70
CA LYS A 327 -12.28 11.59 -1.80
C LYS A 327 -13.13 10.49 -1.20
N ASP A 328 -13.08 9.28 -1.75
CA ASP A 328 -13.95 8.19 -1.30
C ASP A 328 -13.44 7.61 0.01
N GLN A 329 -14.20 7.75 1.09
CA GLN A 329 -13.77 7.30 2.42
C GLN A 329 -13.82 5.78 2.50
N LEU A 330 -12.71 5.19 2.96
CA LEU A 330 -12.66 3.77 3.29
C LEU A 330 -13.11 3.54 4.74
N LEU A 331 -13.31 2.27 5.12
CA LEU A 331 -13.88 1.91 6.42
C LEU A 331 -12.87 2.15 7.55
N ARG A 332 -13.06 3.24 8.30
CA ARG A 332 -12.32 3.62 9.53
C ARG A 332 -10.79 3.56 9.45
N SER A 333 -10.21 3.37 8.28
CA SER A 333 -8.80 3.64 8.05
C SER A 333 -8.59 5.14 7.98
N ASP A 334 -7.33 5.55 7.98
CA ASP A 334 -7.01 6.95 7.81
C ASP A 334 -7.15 7.38 6.33
N TRP A 335 -7.49 6.48 5.40
CA TRP A 335 -7.35 6.66 3.96
C TRP A 335 -8.67 7.04 3.29
N THR A 336 -8.58 7.91 2.28
CA THR A 336 -9.56 7.92 1.19
C THR A 336 -8.95 7.30 -0.07
N THR A 337 -9.77 7.02 -1.07
CA THR A 337 -9.29 6.60 -2.38
C THR A 337 -9.92 7.39 -3.54
N TYR A 338 -9.18 7.52 -4.63
CA TYR A 338 -9.77 7.75 -5.95
C TYR A 338 -10.14 6.39 -6.57
N ARG A 339 -11.38 6.22 -7.03
CA ARG A 339 -11.85 4.99 -7.69
C ARG A 339 -11.58 5.03 -9.19
N GLY A 340 -10.32 4.89 -9.55
CA GLY A 340 -9.86 4.95 -10.92
C GLY A 340 -8.36 4.70 -11.03
N GLY A 341 -7.86 4.45 -12.23
CA GLY A 341 -6.45 4.19 -12.51
C GLY A 341 -6.16 4.13 -14.01
N ALA A 342 -4.89 4.05 -14.40
CA ALA A 342 -4.52 3.97 -15.81
C ALA A 342 -5.15 2.73 -16.50
N VAL A 343 -5.21 1.61 -15.79
CA VAL A 343 -6.10 0.49 -16.14
C VAL A 343 -7.12 0.29 -15.03
N PHE A 344 -8.40 0.34 -15.38
CA PHE A 344 -9.50 0.30 -14.42
C PHE A 344 -10.45 -0.85 -14.73
N PHE A 345 -10.79 -1.64 -13.71
CA PHE A 345 -11.73 -2.76 -13.80
C PHE A 345 -12.99 -2.46 -12.99
N ASP A 346 -14.14 -2.40 -13.65
CA ASP A 346 -15.45 -2.23 -13.03
C ASP A 346 -16.43 -3.23 -13.64
N GLY A 347 -16.60 -4.38 -12.99
CA GLY A 347 -17.43 -5.47 -13.52
C GLY A 347 -16.73 -6.35 -14.55
N ALA A 348 -15.57 -6.92 -14.21
CA ALA A 348 -14.83 -7.86 -15.05
C ALA A 348 -14.61 -9.23 -14.38
N GLU A 349 -14.45 -10.27 -15.20
CA GLU A 349 -14.11 -11.62 -14.75
C GLU A 349 -13.03 -12.25 -15.64
N ASP A 350 -12.07 -12.97 -15.07
CA ASP A 350 -11.09 -13.74 -15.87
C ASP A 350 -10.27 -12.90 -16.85
N CYS A 351 -9.95 -11.66 -16.46
CA CYS A 351 -9.11 -10.75 -17.25
C CYS A 351 -7.71 -10.65 -16.64
N ILE A 352 -6.70 -10.50 -17.50
CA ILE A 352 -5.29 -10.55 -17.09
C ILE A 352 -4.53 -9.37 -17.68
N ILE A 353 -3.66 -8.77 -16.87
CA ILE A 353 -2.58 -7.90 -17.31
C ILE A 353 -1.28 -8.66 -17.08
N GLU A 354 -0.51 -8.92 -18.12
CA GLU A 354 0.75 -9.63 -17.98
C GLU A 354 1.90 -9.01 -18.78
N ASN A 355 3.11 -9.18 -18.28
CA ASN A 355 4.34 -8.71 -18.92
C ASN A 355 4.37 -7.20 -19.23
N CYS A 356 3.57 -6.41 -18.52
CA CYS A 356 3.45 -4.98 -18.79
C CYS A 356 4.34 -4.12 -17.89
N GLU A 357 4.70 -2.94 -18.39
CA GLU A 357 5.35 -1.88 -17.62
C GLU A 357 4.37 -0.72 -17.39
N PHE A 358 4.36 -0.16 -16.18
CA PHE A 358 3.63 1.05 -15.82
C PHE A 358 4.64 2.09 -15.38
N ASP A 359 4.87 3.09 -16.22
CA ASP A 359 5.97 4.05 -16.07
C ASP A 359 5.44 5.47 -15.83
N GLN A 360 5.77 6.03 -14.67
CA GLN A 360 5.55 7.43 -14.30
C GLN A 360 4.08 7.90 -14.41
N LEU A 361 3.12 7.03 -14.11
CA LEU A 361 1.70 7.42 -14.15
C LEU A 361 1.36 8.41 -13.03
N GLY A 362 0.41 9.33 -13.24
CA GLY A 362 0.10 10.36 -12.23
C GLY A 362 -0.77 9.90 -11.05
N GLY A 363 -1.44 8.76 -11.16
CA GLY A 363 -2.38 8.25 -10.16
C GLY A 363 -2.18 6.77 -9.88
N ASN A 364 -3.28 6.05 -9.62
CA ASN A 364 -3.23 4.59 -9.47
C ASN A 364 -2.85 3.94 -10.81
N SER A 365 -1.99 2.92 -10.77
CA SER A 365 -1.60 2.21 -11.99
C SER A 365 -2.72 1.26 -12.44
N ILE A 366 -3.15 0.39 -11.53
CA ILE A 366 -4.26 -0.55 -11.74
C ILE A 366 -5.26 -0.41 -10.59
N PHE A 367 -6.55 -0.30 -10.92
CA PHE A 367 -7.61 -0.21 -9.92
C PHE A 367 -8.74 -1.21 -10.22
N VAL A 368 -9.07 -2.05 -9.25
CA VAL A 368 -10.09 -3.10 -9.32
C VAL A 368 -11.25 -2.71 -8.40
N ASN A 369 -12.30 -2.19 -9.01
CA ASN A 369 -13.41 -1.53 -8.33
C ASN A 369 -14.60 -2.46 -8.12
N LYS A 370 -15.13 -2.51 -6.89
CA LYS A 370 -16.39 -3.20 -6.59
C LYS A 370 -16.39 -4.63 -7.16
N TYR A 371 -17.47 -5.09 -7.78
CA TYR A 371 -17.54 -6.44 -8.34
C TYR A 371 -16.47 -6.71 -9.41
N ASN A 372 -15.54 -7.60 -9.11
CA ASN A 372 -14.61 -8.21 -10.07
C ASN A 372 -14.24 -9.63 -9.61
N ARG A 373 -13.96 -10.56 -10.54
CA ARG A 373 -13.55 -11.93 -10.21
C ARG A 373 -12.32 -12.35 -10.97
N ARG A 374 -11.34 -12.97 -10.29
CA ARG A 374 -10.21 -13.62 -10.97
C ARG A 374 -9.45 -12.67 -11.90
N ILE A 375 -9.28 -11.41 -11.48
CA ILE A 375 -8.43 -10.45 -12.16
C ILE A 375 -6.98 -10.76 -11.80
N GLY A 376 -6.13 -10.93 -12.81
CA GLY A 376 -4.71 -11.24 -12.67
C GLY A 376 -3.83 -10.07 -13.06
N VAL A 377 -2.79 -9.80 -12.26
CA VAL A 377 -1.68 -8.92 -12.61
C VAL A 377 -0.40 -9.73 -12.46
N LYS A 378 0.32 -9.97 -13.56
CA LYS A 378 1.41 -10.96 -13.59
C LYS A 378 2.67 -10.48 -14.30
N SER A 379 3.84 -10.69 -13.69
CA SER A 379 5.13 -10.40 -14.33
C SER A 379 5.27 -8.95 -14.81
N CYS A 380 4.63 -8.01 -14.09
CA CYS A 380 4.60 -6.60 -14.43
C CYS A 380 5.67 -5.80 -13.66
N TYR A 381 6.16 -4.73 -14.29
CA TYR A 381 7.01 -3.73 -13.64
C TYR A 381 6.23 -2.42 -13.45
N ILE A 382 5.98 -2.03 -12.20
CA ILE A 382 5.24 -0.80 -11.88
C ILE A 382 6.18 0.15 -11.15
N HIS A 383 6.41 1.33 -11.73
CA HIS A 383 7.33 2.28 -11.13
C HIS A 383 7.02 3.75 -11.34
N HIS A 384 7.42 4.55 -10.35
CA HIS A 384 7.30 6.01 -10.37
C HIS A 384 5.85 6.51 -10.48
N SER A 385 4.86 5.66 -10.17
CA SER A 385 3.45 6.03 -10.19
C SER A 385 3.08 6.98 -9.05
N GLY A 386 2.14 7.88 -9.31
CA GLY A 386 1.71 8.94 -8.40
C GLY A 386 0.97 8.41 -7.18
N ALA A 387 0.22 7.31 -7.31
CA ALA A 387 -0.53 6.70 -6.21
C ALA A 387 -0.25 5.18 -6.10
N ASN A 388 -1.28 4.36 -5.88
CA ASN A 388 -1.11 2.91 -5.67
C ASN A 388 -0.58 2.20 -6.92
N GLY A 389 0.11 1.08 -6.72
CA GLY A 389 0.44 0.15 -7.82
C GLY A 389 -0.82 -0.59 -8.27
N VAL A 390 -1.35 -1.46 -7.40
CA VAL A 390 -2.59 -2.20 -7.61
C VAL A 390 -3.53 -2.00 -6.41
N ALA A 391 -4.73 -1.49 -6.64
CA ALA A 391 -5.73 -1.30 -5.59
C ALA A 391 -6.98 -2.16 -5.83
N PHE A 392 -7.39 -2.94 -4.84
CA PHE A 392 -8.64 -3.70 -4.81
C PHE A 392 -9.57 -3.05 -3.80
N VAL A 393 -10.69 -2.46 -4.25
CA VAL A 393 -11.58 -1.71 -3.37
C VAL A 393 -13.05 -2.07 -3.62
N GLY A 394 -13.67 -2.71 -2.63
CA GLY A 394 -15.10 -3.06 -2.66
C GLY A 394 -16.06 -1.89 -2.46
N ASP A 395 -17.35 -2.20 -2.50
CA ASP A 395 -18.45 -1.29 -2.21
C ASP A 395 -18.80 -1.32 -0.72
N SER A 396 -18.73 -0.17 -0.04
CA SER A 396 -19.08 -0.04 1.37
C SER A 396 -20.54 -0.39 1.68
N ASN A 397 -21.43 -0.35 0.69
CA ASN A 397 -22.82 -0.81 0.86
C ASN A 397 -22.93 -2.33 1.07
N THR A 398 -21.88 -3.10 0.72
CA THR A 398 -21.83 -4.54 1.00
C THR A 398 -21.42 -4.86 2.44
N VAL A 399 -21.02 -3.86 3.21
CA VAL A 399 -20.57 -4.03 4.59
C VAL A 399 -21.74 -3.79 5.54
N ARG A 400 -21.82 -4.55 6.63
CA ARG A 400 -22.85 -4.34 7.66
C ARG A 400 -22.33 -3.38 8.73
N SER A 401 -23.21 -2.50 9.18
CA SER A 401 -22.89 -1.42 10.13
C SER A 401 -21.58 -0.67 9.79
N PRO A 402 -21.38 -0.20 8.53
CA PRO A 402 -20.14 0.45 8.14
C PRO A 402 -19.99 1.77 8.91
N LEU A 403 -18.77 2.01 9.39
CA LEU A 403 -18.33 3.28 9.93
C LEU A 403 -17.15 3.76 9.08
N PHE A 404 -17.02 5.07 8.93
CA PHE A 404 -15.99 5.65 8.06
C PHE A 404 -14.92 6.40 8.84
N ARG A 405 -15.24 6.94 10.02
CA ARG A 405 -14.27 7.71 10.83
C ARG A 405 -13.94 7.02 12.15
N TYR A 406 -12.87 7.49 12.76
CA TYR A 406 -12.48 7.13 14.12
C TYR A 406 -13.54 7.62 15.13
N GLY A 407 -14.39 6.72 15.62
CA GLY A 407 -15.50 7.02 16.53
C GLY A 407 -15.87 5.83 17.42
N LYS A 408 -16.86 5.96 18.29
CA LYS A 408 -17.38 4.83 19.07
C LYS A 408 -18.27 3.93 18.21
N GLN A 409 -18.32 2.64 18.54
CA GLN A 409 -19.32 1.72 18.00
C GLN A 409 -20.61 1.76 18.84
N ASP A 410 -21.76 1.55 18.21
CA ASP A 410 -23.06 1.36 18.88
C ASP A 410 -23.42 -0.13 18.87
N PHE A 411 -22.94 -0.86 19.88
CA PHE A 411 -23.08 -2.32 20.00
C PHE A 411 -24.52 -2.80 20.19
N GLU A 412 -25.44 -1.92 20.60
CA GLU A 412 -26.87 -2.26 20.69
C GLU A 412 -27.52 -2.34 19.30
N LYS A 413 -27.00 -1.56 18.32
CA LYS A 413 -27.56 -1.46 16.96
C LYS A 413 -26.76 -2.18 15.88
N ILE A 414 -25.64 -2.83 16.21
CA ILE A 414 -24.86 -3.56 15.20
C ILE A 414 -25.67 -4.71 14.60
N ASP A 415 -25.54 -4.90 13.29
CA ASP A 415 -26.00 -6.10 12.62
C ASP A 415 -25.00 -7.23 12.90
N ARG A 416 -25.42 -8.24 13.66
CA ARG A 416 -24.59 -9.38 14.07
C ARG A 416 -24.60 -10.54 13.07
N THR A 417 -25.22 -10.37 11.91
CA THR A 417 -25.19 -11.39 10.84
C THR A 417 -23.75 -11.54 10.32
N PRO A 418 -23.18 -12.76 10.32
CA PRO A 418 -21.85 -13.00 9.76
C PRO A 418 -21.78 -12.70 8.26
N GLY A 419 -20.62 -12.23 7.82
CA GLY A 419 -20.28 -11.92 6.44
C GLY A 419 -20.90 -10.63 5.90
N PRO A 420 -20.73 -10.40 4.59
CA PRO A 420 -21.24 -9.22 3.90
C PRO A 420 -22.77 -9.21 3.74
N LYS A 421 -23.32 -8.06 3.35
CA LYS A 421 -24.70 -7.89 2.84
C LYS A 421 -24.88 -8.33 1.40
N GLY A 422 -23.80 -8.32 0.63
CA GLY A 422 -23.78 -8.64 -0.80
C GLY A 422 -22.39 -9.07 -1.24
N ASP A 423 -22.14 -9.08 -2.54
CA ASP A 423 -20.91 -9.60 -3.15
C ASP A 423 -20.25 -8.61 -4.12
N ASN A 424 -20.62 -7.32 -4.04
CA ASN A 424 -20.12 -6.22 -4.86
C ASN A 424 -18.72 -5.76 -4.40
N TYR A 425 -17.77 -6.67 -4.44
CA TYR A 425 -16.37 -6.46 -4.07
C TYR A 425 -15.43 -7.30 -4.93
N PRO A 426 -14.13 -6.98 -5.00
CA PRO A 426 -13.15 -7.82 -5.70
C PRO A 426 -12.97 -9.15 -4.98
N ALA A 427 -12.99 -10.26 -5.73
CA ALA A 427 -12.75 -11.58 -5.13
C ALA A 427 -11.93 -12.53 -6.01
N ASN A 428 -11.11 -13.35 -5.36
CA ASN A 428 -10.25 -14.35 -6.01
C ASN A 428 -9.29 -13.74 -7.05
N CYS A 429 -8.87 -12.48 -6.85
CA CYS A 429 -7.92 -11.79 -7.73
C CYS A 429 -6.48 -12.04 -7.24
N TYR A 430 -5.49 -11.81 -8.09
CA TYR A 430 -4.10 -12.05 -7.73
C TYR A 430 -3.12 -11.04 -8.34
N VAL A 431 -2.04 -10.79 -7.61
CA VAL A 431 -0.84 -10.11 -8.07
C VAL A 431 0.33 -11.09 -7.91
N GLU A 432 0.99 -11.44 -9.00
CA GLU A 432 2.00 -12.50 -9.01
C GLU A 432 3.25 -12.09 -9.80
N ASP A 433 4.43 -12.34 -9.25
CA ASP A 433 5.70 -12.06 -9.94
C ASP A 433 5.83 -10.58 -10.37
N CYS A 434 5.36 -9.63 -9.57
CA CYS A 434 5.44 -8.21 -9.91
C CYS A 434 6.58 -7.50 -9.17
N LEU A 435 7.30 -6.63 -9.90
CA LEU A 435 8.24 -5.68 -9.31
C LEU A 435 7.53 -4.33 -9.19
N ILE A 436 7.33 -3.85 -7.96
CA ILE A 436 6.64 -2.58 -7.71
C ILE A 436 7.53 -1.67 -6.87
N THR A 437 7.91 -0.53 -7.41
CA THR A 437 8.85 0.37 -6.73
C THR A 437 8.51 1.82 -6.97
N MET A 438 8.85 2.71 -6.05
CA MET A 438 8.69 4.15 -6.26
C MET A 438 7.26 4.58 -6.60
N THR A 439 6.24 3.85 -6.13
CA THR A 439 4.83 4.31 -6.18
C THR A 439 4.55 5.33 -5.07
N GLY A 440 3.41 6.01 -5.13
CA GLY A 440 3.08 7.08 -4.18
C GLY A 440 3.92 8.35 -4.39
N ARG A 441 4.27 8.68 -5.63
CA ARG A 441 5.06 9.89 -5.93
C ARG A 441 4.28 11.18 -5.71
N ASP A 442 2.97 11.19 -5.94
CA ASP A 442 2.10 12.35 -5.80
C ASP A 442 1.21 12.26 -4.54
N GLU A 443 0.80 11.05 -4.14
CA GLU A 443 -0.06 10.73 -2.99
C GLU A 443 0.69 9.83 -1.98
N LYS A 444 0.72 10.20 -0.70
CA LYS A 444 1.43 9.48 0.39
C LYS A 444 0.55 8.58 1.24
N GLN A 445 -0.76 8.67 1.07
CA GLN A 445 -1.71 7.74 1.65
C GLN A 445 -2.06 6.59 0.70
N THR A 446 -1.01 5.86 0.30
CA THR A 446 -1.05 4.84 -0.75
C THR A 446 -0.16 3.66 -0.39
N SER A 447 -0.31 2.56 -1.13
CA SER A 447 0.54 1.37 -1.05
C SER A 447 0.76 0.80 -2.47
N PRO A 448 1.93 0.20 -2.76
CA PRO A 448 2.14 -0.63 -3.95
C PRO A 448 1.01 -1.62 -4.19
N ILE A 449 0.54 -2.29 -3.13
CA ILE A 449 -0.67 -3.11 -3.17
C ILE A 449 -1.62 -2.71 -2.05
N GLN A 450 -2.82 -2.26 -2.41
CA GLN A 450 -3.88 -1.86 -1.50
C GLN A 450 -5.06 -2.81 -1.58
N ILE A 451 -5.55 -3.28 -0.42
CA ILE A 451 -6.72 -4.14 -0.31
C ILE A 451 -7.73 -3.48 0.63
N SER A 452 -8.95 -3.27 0.15
CA SER A 452 -10.09 -2.85 0.97
C SER A 452 -11.37 -3.54 0.51
N MET A 453 -12.19 -3.99 1.45
CA MET A 453 -13.50 -4.60 1.27
C MET A 453 -13.44 -5.66 0.17
N SER A 454 -12.53 -6.63 0.30
CA SER A 454 -12.21 -7.60 -0.74
C SER A 454 -12.11 -9.01 -0.16
N TYR A 455 -12.16 -10.05 -0.99
CA TYR A 455 -12.12 -11.43 -0.50
C TYR A 455 -11.13 -12.30 -1.30
N LYS A 456 -10.25 -13.04 -0.60
CA LYS A 456 -9.30 -13.97 -1.24
C LYS A 456 -8.44 -13.32 -2.33
N ILE A 457 -7.79 -12.21 -1.97
CA ILE A 457 -6.73 -11.63 -2.81
C ILE A 457 -5.42 -12.39 -2.52
N ARG A 458 -4.77 -12.89 -3.58
CA ARG A 458 -3.46 -13.58 -3.47
C ARG A 458 -2.35 -12.65 -3.96
N ILE A 459 -1.32 -12.45 -3.14
CA ILE A 459 -0.11 -11.73 -3.51
C ILE A 459 1.04 -12.73 -3.40
N SER A 460 1.72 -12.99 -4.51
CA SER A 460 2.76 -14.03 -4.58
C SER A 460 3.99 -13.54 -5.33
N HIS A 461 5.19 -13.90 -4.88
CA HIS A 461 6.43 -13.63 -5.61
C HIS A 461 6.62 -12.15 -6.02
N CYS A 462 6.18 -11.20 -5.19
CA CYS A 462 6.35 -9.78 -5.50
C CYS A 462 7.60 -9.22 -4.82
N SER A 463 8.36 -8.40 -5.53
CA SER A 463 9.44 -7.58 -4.97
C SER A 463 8.93 -6.14 -4.86
N ILE A 464 8.90 -5.59 -3.65
CA ILE A 464 8.31 -4.27 -3.38
C ILE A 464 9.26 -3.43 -2.54
N TYR A 465 9.69 -2.28 -3.07
CA TYR A 465 10.66 -1.44 -2.35
C TYR A 465 10.72 0.02 -2.82
N ASP A 466 11.37 0.86 -2.00
CA ASP A 466 11.54 2.30 -2.22
C ASP A 466 10.18 3.01 -2.27
N VAL A 467 9.41 2.93 -1.17
CA VAL A 467 8.01 3.41 -1.12
C VAL A 467 7.74 4.26 0.13
N PRO A 468 6.92 5.31 0.03
CA PRO A 468 6.73 6.30 1.10
C PRO A 468 6.04 5.74 2.35
N ARG A 469 5.29 4.64 2.21
CA ARG A 469 4.47 4.01 3.24
C ARG A 469 4.64 2.48 3.22
N ALA A 470 3.63 1.74 3.65
CA ALA A 470 3.61 0.28 3.62
C ALA A 470 3.75 -0.23 2.18
N GLY A 471 4.40 -1.39 2.01
CA GLY A 471 4.49 -2.07 0.72
C GLY A 471 3.21 -2.82 0.38
N ILE A 472 2.55 -3.39 1.38
CA ILE A 472 1.25 -4.05 1.25
C ILE A 472 0.37 -3.59 2.41
N ASN A 473 -0.84 -3.11 2.11
CA ASN A 473 -1.82 -2.70 3.12
C ASN A 473 -3.17 -3.42 2.95
N ILE A 474 -3.71 -3.88 4.08
CA ILE A 474 -5.09 -4.35 4.23
C ILE A 474 -5.84 -3.33 5.08
N ASN A 475 -6.75 -2.60 4.46
CA ASN A 475 -7.38 -1.41 5.03
C ASN A 475 -8.32 -1.72 6.22
N GLU A 476 -8.95 -2.89 6.20
CA GLU A 476 -9.81 -3.41 7.26
C GLU A 476 -9.95 -4.95 7.14
N GLY A 477 -10.59 -5.64 8.10
CA GLY A 477 -10.71 -7.10 8.07
C GLY A 477 -11.73 -7.63 7.07
N THR A 478 -12.62 -6.77 6.54
CA THR A 478 -13.59 -7.18 5.51
C THR A 478 -12.89 -7.60 4.20
N PHE A 479 -13.12 -8.76 3.59
CA PHE A 479 -13.80 -9.95 4.11
C PHE A 479 -12.82 -11.10 4.34
N GLY A 480 -11.52 -10.80 4.40
CA GLY A 480 -10.46 -11.71 4.74
C GLY A 480 -10.12 -12.75 3.65
N GLY A 481 -9.50 -13.85 4.09
CA GLY A 481 -9.04 -14.93 3.20
C GLY A 481 -7.86 -14.54 2.30
N HIS A 482 -7.23 -13.39 2.53
CA HIS A 482 -6.09 -12.94 1.74
C HIS A 482 -4.88 -13.83 2.01
N THR A 483 -4.06 -14.07 0.99
CA THR A 483 -2.80 -14.84 1.13
C THR A 483 -1.66 -14.02 0.55
N ILE A 484 -0.63 -13.80 1.36
CA ILE A 484 0.60 -13.12 0.98
C ILE A 484 1.74 -14.12 1.17
N GLU A 485 2.45 -14.44 0.08
CA GLU A 485 3.50 -15.45 0.11
C GLU A 485 4.66 -15.19 -0.84
N TYR A 486 5.85 -15.65 -0.47
CA TYR A 486 7.06 -15.55 -1.31
C TYR A 486 7.42 -14.12 -1.71
N CYS A 487 6.99 -13.10 -0.97
CA CYS A 487 7.30 -11.71 -1.27
C CYS A 487 8.63 -11.28 -0.63
N ASP A 488 9.29 -10.29 -1.25
CA ASP A 488 10.44 -9.58 -0.71
C ASP A 488 10.11 -8.09 -0.63
N VAL A 489 9.78 -7.61 0.57
CA VAL A 489 9.27 -6.24 0.80
C VAL A 489 10.21 -5.49 1.73
N PHE A 490 10.82 -4.41 1.23
CA PHE A 490 11.84 -3.68 1.99
C PHE A 490 11.95 -2.20 1.61
N ASN A 491 12.66 -1.41 2.41
CA ASN A 491 12.81 0.04 2.18
C ASN A 491 11.44 0.74 2.05
N THR A 492 10.61 0.50 3.06
CA THR A 492 9.23 0.98 3.18
C THR A 492 9.12 2.00 4.31
N VAL A 493 8.03 2.77 4.31
CA VAL A 493 7.74 3.78 5.35
C VAL A 493 8.82 4.87 5.35
N LEU A 494 9.13 5.32 4.15
CA LEU A 494 10.22 6.26 3.89
C LEU A 494 9.84 7.73 4.13
N GLU A 495 8.58 8.07 3.90
CA GLU A 495 8.11 9.45 4.00
C GLU A 495 6.99 9.59 5.05
N THR A 496 6.40 8.48 5.48
CA THR A 496 5.33 8.45 6.49
C THR A 496 5.79 7.73 7.75
N GLY A 497 5.01 7.78 8.83
CA GLY A 497 5.27 7.02 10.05
C GLY A 497 4.10 6.16 10.50
N ASP A 498 4.32 5.45 11.61
CA ASP A 498 3.33 4.57 12.28
C ASP A 498 2.79 3.46 11.37
N HIS A 499 3.70 2.78 10.69
CA HIS A 499 3.39 1.74 9.72
C HIS A 499 4.44 0.62 9.67
N GLY A 500 4.23 -0.35 8.79
CA GLY A 500 5.19 -1.40 8.51
C GLY A 500 5.31 -1.75 7.03
N SER A 501 6.27 -2.62 6.68
CA SER A 501 6.38 -3.15 5.31
C SER A 501 5.10 -3.87 4.88
N PHE A 502 4.53 -4.64 5.81
CA PHE A 502 3.11 -4.96 5.82
C PHE A 502 2.41 -4.10 6.87
N ASN A 503 1.21 -3.59 6.57
CA ASN A 503 0.33 -3.00 7.58
C ASN A 503 -1.12 -3.49 7.39
N SER A 504 -1.84 -3.67 8.48
CA SER A 504 -3.30 -3.83 8.44
C SER A 504 -4.02 -3.07 9.54
N TRP A 505 -5.26 -2.67 9.27
CA TRP A 505 -6.24 -2.42 10.32
C TRP A 505 -7.29 -3.54 10.33
N GLY A 506 -7.91 -3.74 11.48
CA GLY A 506 -9.11 -4.57 11.70
C GLY A 506 -10.16 -3.79 12.48
N ARG A 507 -10.34 -2.50 12.16
CA ARG A 507 -11.35 -1.60 12.73
C ARG A 507 -12.76 -1.95 12.21
N ASP A 508 -13.10 -3.23 12.20
CA ASP A 508 -14.36 -3.78 11.73
C ASP A 508 -15.51 -3.48 12.71
N ARG A 509 -16.69 -4.08 12.51
CA ARG A 509 -17.87 -3.74 13.32
C ARG A 509 -17.74 -4.06 14.82
N PHE A 510 -16.78 -4.89 15.24
CA PHE A 510 -16.55 -5.19 16.66
C PHE A 510 -15.71 -4.13 17.39
N TRP A 511 -14.97 -3.31 16.65
CA TRP A 511 -13.93 -2.48 17.22
C TRP A 511 -14.48 -1.13 17.69
N THR A 512 -14.04 -0.68 18.86
CA THR A 512 -14.23 0.70 19.33
C THR A 512 -12.93 1.19 19.97
N PRO A 513 -12.62 2.51 19.95
CA PRO A 513 -11.41 3.04 20.55
C PRO A 513 -11.23 2.72 22.03
N ASP A 514 -12.31 2.44 22.75
CA ASP A 514 -12.29 2.05 24.15
C ASP A 514 -12.08 0.53 24.28
N ILE A 515 -10.88 0.14 24.67
CA ILE A 515 -10.44 -1.26 24.67
C ILE A 515 -11.27 -2.11 25.63
N ARG A 516 -11.65 -1.56 26.79
CA ARG A 516 -12.43 -2.28 27.80
C ARG A 516 -13.86 -2.52 27.31
N GLU A 517 -14.45 -1.54 26.64
CA GLU A 517 -15.78 -1.66 26.02
C GLU A 517 -15.81 -2.78 24.97
N THR A 518 -14.82 -2.85 24.06
CA THR A 518 -14.72 -3.98 23.12
C THR A 518 -14.54 -5.31 23.84
N ALA A 519 -13.67 -5.38 24.86
CA ALA A 519 -13.43 -6.62 25.60
C ALA A 519 -14.69 -7.15 26.30
N GLU A 520 -15.48 -6.28 26.91
CA GLU A 520 -16.76 -6.61 27.54
C GLU A 520 -17.78 -7.14 26.51
N GLU A 521 -17.86 -6.53 25.34
CA GLU A 521 -18.79 -6.96 24.29
C GLU A 521 -18.37 -8.29 23.66
N VAL A 522 -17.07 -8.52 23.45
CA VAL A 522 -16.55 -9.81 22.96
C VAL A 522 -16.75 -10.91 24.00
N ALA A 523 -16.64 -10.61 25.30
CA ALA A 523 -16.96 -11.57 26.36
C ALA A 523 -18.43 -12.00 26.34
N LYS A 524 -19.36 -11.11 25.96
CA LYS A 524 -20.78 -11.44 25.75
C LYS A 524 -21.01 -12.22 24.44
N TYR A 525 -20.23 -11.91 23.39
CA TYR A 525 -20.39 -12.45 22.04
C TYR A 525 -19.03 -12.75 21.38
N ALA A 526 -18.48 -13.94 21.63
CA ALA A 526 -17.12 -14.31 21.23
C ALA A 526 -16.84 -14.27 19.70
N GLU A 527 -17.88 -14.33 18.86
CA GLU A 527 -17.74 -14.30 17.40
C GLU A 527 -17.62 -12.88 16.82
N LEU A 528 -17.80 -11.82 17.62
CA LEU A 528 -17.76 -10.43 17.15
C LEU A 528 -16.52 -10.12 16.26
N PRO A 529 -15.28 -10.48 16.65
CA PRO A 529 -14.09 -10.18 15.86
C PRO A 529 -14.00 -10.89 14.52
N LYS A 530 -14.88 -11.88 14.26
CA LYS A 530 -14.91 -12.67 13.02
C LYS A 530 -16.14 -12.40 12.18
N LEU A 531 -17.08 -11.56 12.63
CA LEU A 531 -18.33 -11.33 11.90
C LEU A 531 -18.12 -10.81 10.48
N ASP A 532 -17.10 -9.99 10.27
CA ASP A 532 -16.77 -9.43 8.96
C ASP A 532 -15.86 -10.32 8.12
N MET A 533 -15.16 -11.28 8.73
CA MET A 533 -14.17 -12.11 8.05
C MET A 533 -14.78 -13.45 7.65
N LEU A 534 -14.61 -13.85 6.39
CA LEU A 534 -15.07 -15.15 5.87
C LEU A 534 -14.01 -16.24 5.99
N ALA A 535 -12.74 -15.85 6.14
CA ALA A 535 -11.60 -16.74 6.28
C ALA A 535 -10.42 -15.96 6.90
N PRO A 536 -9.47 -16.64 7.56
CA PRO A 536 -8.29 -15.97 8.09
C PRO A 536 -7.39 -15.43 6.97
N ASN A 537 -6.71 -14.33 7.27
CA ASN A 537 -5.62 -13.82 6.42
C ASN A 537 -4.34 -14.61 6.70
N ILE A 538 -3.55 -14.88 5.66
CA ILE A 538 -2.32 -15.67 5.72
C ILE A 538 -1.14 -14.84 5.21
N ILE A 539 -0.09 -14.73 6.02
CA ILE A 539 1.21 -14.14 5.65
C ILE A 539 2.28 -15.20 5.86
N ARG A 540 2.93 -15.65 4.78
CA ARG A 540 3.91 -16.73 4.91
C ARG A 540 5.07 -16.66 3.95
N ASN A 541 6.13 -17.42 4.23
CA ASN A 541 7.23 -17.66 3.29
C ASN A 541 7.78 -16.37 2.67
N SER A 542 7.78 -15.25 3.41
CA SER A 542 8.11 -13.92 2.87
C SER A 542 9.19 -13.23 3.71
N ARG A 543 9.91 -12.29 3.09
CA ARG A 543 10.95 -11.50 3.73
C ARG A 543 10.54 -10.03 3.81
N TRP A 544 10.76 -9.44 4.97
CA TRP A 544 10.22 -8.14 5.35
C TRP A 544 11.31 -7.26 5.98
N ARG A 545 11.36 -5.99 5.60
CA ARG A 545 12.25 -4.99 6.21
C ARG A 545 11.64 -3.58 6.16
N CYS A 546 11.18 -3.09 7.29
CA CYS A 546 10.76 -1.70 7.41
C CYS A 546 11.89 -0.86 7.99
N ASP A 547 12.16 0.32 7.41
CA ASP A 547 13.24 1.19 7.92
C ASP A 547 12.74 2.20 8.96
N HIS A 548 11.44 2.56 8.97
CA HIS A 548 10.84 3.45 9.99
C HIS A 548 9.52 2.91 10.57
N GLY A 549 9.57 1.71 11.15
CA GLY A 549 8.40 1.08 11.77
C GLY A 549 8.59 -0.41 12.02
N TRP A 550 7.55 -1.21 11.78
CA TRP A 550 7.58 -2.66 11.97
C TRP A 550 7.69 -3.43 10.65
N ASP A 551 8.29 -4.62 10.64
CA ASP A 551 8.34 -5.41 9.41
C ASP A 551 6.95 -5.90 9.03
N ILE A 552 6.20 -6.38 10.03
CA ILE A 552 4.78 -6.69 9.93
C ILE A 552 4.06 -5.93 11.04
N ASP A 553 3.15 -5.04 10.65
CA ASP A 553 2.36 -4.20 11.54
C ASP A 553 0.87 -4.59 11.50
N LEU A 554 0.44 -5.41 12.46
CA LEU A 554 -0.98 -5.66 12.68
C LEU A 554 -1.53 -4.58 13.62
N ASP A 555 -2.06 -3.51 13.05
CA ASP A 555 -2.57 -2.35 13.77
C ASP A 555 -4.02 -2.56 14.23
N ASP A 556 -4.68 -1.51 14.73
CA ASP A 556 -5.97 -1.51 15.41
C ASP A 556 -6.96 -2.61 15.02
N GLY A 557 -7.27 -3.52 15.93
CA GLY A 557 -8.30 -4.55 15.77
C GLY A 557 -7.95 -5.66 14.78
N SER A 558 -6.76 -5.67 14.17
CA SER A 558 -6.35 -6.69 13.22
C SER A 558 -6.49 -8.09 13.81
N SER A 559 -7.46 -8.84 13.31
CA SER A 559 -7.89 -10.12 13.89
C SER A 559 -7.79 -11.26 12.86
N TRP A 560 -7.68 -12.48 13.36
CA TRP A 560 -7.72 -13.73 12.59
C TRP A 560 -6.64 -13.87 11.49
N TYR A 561 -5.38 -13.63 11.88
CA TYR A 561 -4.20 -13.81 11.02
C TYR A 561 -3.45 -15.12 11.31
N ARG A 562 -2.86 -15.72 10.26
CA ARG A 562 -1.87 -16.80 10.35
C ARG A 562 -0.56 -16.33 9.73
N ILE A 563 0.48 -16.21 10.55
CA ILE A 563 1.78 -15.62 10.18
C ILE A 563 2.87 -16.65 10.40
N TYR A 564 3.46 -17.19 9.34
CA TYR A 564 4.47 -18.24 9.52
C TYR A 564 5.53 -18.33 8.43
N ASN A 565 6.71 -18.84 8.77
CA ASN A 565 7.84 -18.97 7.84
C ASN A 565 8.25 -17.61 7.24
N ASN A 566 8.20 -16.54 8.02
CA ASN A 566 8.66 -15.23 7.56
C ASN A 566 10.04 -14.90 8.13
N VAL A 567 10.80 -14.10 7.39
CA VAL A 567 12.05 -13.48 7.84
C VAL A 567 11.82 -11.99 8.02
N LEU A 568 11.95 -11.50 9.25
CA LEU A 568 11.76 -10.11 9.65
C LEU A 568 13.14 -9.53 9.97
N LEU A 569 13.59 -8.56 9.20
CA LEU A 569 14.98 -8.12 9.16
C LEU A 569 15.29 -6.88 10.02
N ASN A 570 14.28 -6.16 10.52
CA ASN A 570 14.52 -4.92 11.26
C ASN A 570 13.45 -4.59 12.31
N GLY A 571 12.23 -4.28 11.88
CA GLY A 571 11.19 -3.69 12.72
C GLY A 571 10.47 -4.67 13.65
N GLY A 572 10.58 -5.98 13.40
CA GLY A 572 9.90 -7.00 14.20
C GLY A 572 8.40 -7.12 13.87
N LEU A 573 7.68 -7.87 14.70
CA LEU A 573 6.27 -8.19 14.48
C LEU A 573 5.40 -7.44 15.50
N LYS A 574 4.62 -6.46 15.05
CA LYS A 574 3.62 -5.78 15.88
C LYS A 574 2.28 -6.48 15.79
N MET A 575 1.73 -6.71 16.98
CA MET A 575 0.37 -7.16 17.19
C MET A 575 -0.29 -6.15 18.13
N ARG A 576 -1.00 -5.16 17.57
CA ARG A 576 -1.84 -4.26 18.35
C ARG A 576 -3.09 -4.99 18.86
N GLU A 577 -4.10 -4.33 19.44
CA GLU A 577 -5.29 -5.03 19.89
C GLU A 577 -5.97 -5.83 18.75
N GLY A 578 -6.51 -7.01 19.05
CA GLY A 578 -7.10 -7.92 18.07
C GLY A 578 -7.33 -9.30 18.67
N TYR A 579 -7.91 -10.23 17.89
CA TYR A 579 -8.24 -11.58 18.36
C TYR A 579 -7.80 -12.68 17.39
N GLY A 580 -7.45 -13.85 17.94
CA GLY A 580 -7.30 -15.11 17.20
C GLY A 580 -6.17 -15.12 16.18
N ARG A 581 -5.05 -14.44 16.46
CA ARG A 581 -3.87 -14.44 15.60
C ARG A 581 -2.92 -15.57 15.97
N THR A 582 -2.18 -16.08 15.01
CA THR A 582 -1.19 -17.13 15.25
C THR A 582 0.06 -16.83 14.45
N ALA A 583 1.14 -16.56 15.15
CA ALA A 583 2.46 -16.35 14.59
C ALA A 583 3.41 -17.47 15.01
N THR A 584 3.83 -18.28 14.04
CA THR A 584 4.68 -19.44 14.30
C THR A 584 5.79 -19.60 13.30
N ASN A 585 6.92 -20.16 13.70
CA ASN A 585 7.99 -20.52 12.76
C ASN A 585 8.57 -19.30 11.99
N ASN A 586 8.58 -18.12 12.60
CA ASN A 586 9.16 -16.91 12.04
C ASN A 586 10.57 -16.69 12.60
N ILE A 587 11.41 -16.00 11.82
CA ILE A 587 12.75 -15.58 12.20
C ILE A 587 12.73 -14.06 12.31
N ILE A 588 12.96 -13.52 13.51
CA ILE A 588 12.93 -12.09 13.79
C ILE A 588 14.33 -11.64 14.19
N ILE A 589 15.07 -11.07 13.23
CA ILE A 589 16.47 -10.68 13.38
C ILE A 589 16.56 -9.36 14.14
N ASN A 590 17.45 -9.30 15.14
CA ASN A 590 17.70 -8.12 16.01
C ASN A 590 16.46 -7.52 16.70
N ASN A 591 15.33 -8.23 16.68
CA ASN A 591 14.06 -7.74 17.18
C ASN A 591 13.21 -8.91 17.72
N SER A 592 11.98 -8.62 18.11
CA SER A 592 11.08 -9.57 18.77
C SER A 592 9.61 -9.25 18.46
N LEU A 593 8.70 -9.82 19.24
CA LEU A 593 7.27 -9.49 19.23
C LEU A 593 7.04 -8.14 19.92
N HIS A 594 6.11 -7.36 19.36
CA HIS A 594 5.60 -6.09 19.90
C HIS A 594 4.10 -6.24 20.22
N PRO A 595 3.73 -6.73 21.43
CA PRO A 595 2.34 -6.83 21.85
C PRO A 595 1.85 -5.46 22.35
N HIS A 596 0.94 -4.82 21.62
CA HIS A 596 0.50 -3.46 21.94
C HIS A 596 -0.99 -3.46 22.28
N VAL A 597 -1.35 -2.88 23.43
CA VAL A 597 -2.74 -2.60 23.82
C VAL A 597 -3.68 -3.84 23.77
N TRP A 598 -3.18 -5.05 24.07
CA TRP A 598 -3.96 -6.27 23.86
C TRP A 598 -5.30 -6.33 24.61
N TYR A 599 -6.24 -7.05 24.00
CA TYR A 599 -7.45 -7.46 24.67
C TYR A 599 -7.18 -8.67 25.59
N PRO A 600 -7.88 -8.76 26.73
CA PRO A 600 -7.85 -9.96 27.55
C PRO A 600 -8.40 -11.14 26.77
N LYS A 601 -7.85 -12.33 26.98
CA LYS A 601 -8.26 -13.57 26.30
C LYS A 601 -8.31 -13.44 24.78
N SER A 602 -7.37 -12.70 24.18
CA SER A 602 -7.30 -12.48 22.72
C SER A 602 -7.24 -13.79 21.92
N GLY A 603 -6.76 -14.88 22.53
CA GLY A 603 -6.57 -16.16 21.87
C GLY A 603 -5.34 -16.19 20.95
N ASP A 604 -4.47 -15.18 21.07
CA ASP A 604 -3.27 -15.08 20.24
C ASP A 604 -2.24 -16.16 20.60
N VAL A 605 -1.53 -16.62 19.58
CA VAL A 605 -0.48 -17.64 19.69
C VAL A 605 0.80 -17.11 19.09
N PHE A 606 1.91 -17.17 19.83
CA PHE A 606 3.25 -16.84 19.38
C PHE A 606 4.24 -17.91 19.83
N LYS A 607 4.58 -18.84 18.94
CA LYS A 607 5.45 -19.97 19.28
C LYS A 607 6.32 -20.51 18.16
N ASN A 608 7.34 -21.27 18.52
CA ASN A 608 8.29 -21.89 17.60
C ASN A 608 9.03 -20.85 16.75
N ASN A 609 9.19 -19.63 17.25
CA ASN A 609 9.89 -18.54 16.55
C ASN A 609 11.35 -18.44 17.03
N ILE A 610 12.19 -17.82 16.21
CA ILE A 610 13.53 -17.38 16.61
C ILE A 610 13.47 -15.87 16.81
N VAL A 611 13.76 -15.38 18.02
CA VAL A 611 13.71 -13.96 18.40
C VAL A 611 15.01 -13.53 19.06
N TYR A 612 15.43 -12.28 18.80
CA TYR A 612 16.74 -11.81 19.25
C TYR A 612 16.73 -11.17 20.64
N GLY A 613 15.58 -10.93 21.24
CA GLY A 613 15.50 -10.40 22.60
C GLY A 613 14.09 -10.42 23.16
N ALA A 614 13.92 -9.79 24.32
CA ALA A 614 12.64 -9.69 25.01
C ALA A 614 11.54 -9.08 24.14
N TYR A 615 10.29 -9.43 24.43
CA TYR A 615 9.13 -8.76 23.84
C TYR A 615 9.13 -7.27 24.19
N ARG A 616 8.50 -6.47 23.32
CA ARG A 616 8.46 -5.00 23.40
C ARG A 616 7.02 -4.51 23.54
N PRO A 617 6.39 -4.72 24.72
CA PRO A 617 5.00 -4.33 24.93
C PRO A 617 4.82 -2.81 24.93
N ALA A 618 3.62 -2.35 24.57
CA ALA A 618 3.23 -0.95 24.73
C ALA A 618 1.80 -0.85 25.26
N VAL A 619 1.65 -0.14 26.39
CA VAL A 619 0.35 0.25 26.97
C VAL A 619 -0.63 -0.93 27.13
N MET A 620 -0.13 -2.08 27.59
CA MET A 620 -0.92 -3.31 27.78
C MET A 620 -1.97 -3.17 28.90
N ASN A 621 -1.59 -2.45 29.95
CA ASN A 621 -2.41 -2.04 31.11
C ASN A 621 -3.74 -1.32 30.76
N ARG A 622 -3.91 -0.88 29.52
CA ARG A 622 -5.17 -0.27 29.05
C ARG A 622 -6.29 -1.29 28.88
N GLY A 623 -5.94 -2.50 28.46
CA GLY A 623 -6.88 -3.60 28.22
C GLY A 623 -6.81 -4.73 29.23
N MET A 624 -5.66 -4.93 29.86
CA MET A 624 -5.35 -6.08 30.72
C MET A 624 -4.70 -5.62 32.02
N ASP A 625 -4.85 -6.40 33.10
CA ASP A 625 -4.14 -6.15 34.35
C ASP A 625 -2.67 -6.62 34.26
N GLU A 626 -1.78 -6.13 35.14
CA GLU A 626 -0.33 -6.37 35.06
C GLU A 626 0.05 -7.86 35.12
N ASP A 627 -0.68 -8.67 35.88
CA ASP A 627 -0.45 -10.10 36.09
C ASP A 627 -1.32 -10.99 35.18
N GLU A 628 -2.12 -10.40 34.29
CA GLU A 628 -3.00 -11.17 33.42
C GLU A 628 -2.20 -11.98 32.40
N LYS A 629 -2.66 -13.22 32.15
CA LYS A 629 -2.03 -14.11 31.16
C LYS A 629 -2.13 -13.53 29.75
N TRP A 630 -1.00 -13.50 29.05
CA TRP A 630 -0.95 -13.05 27.65
C TRP A 630 -1.36 -14.18 26.69
N GLY A 631 -2.26 -13.84 25.76
CA GLY A 631 -2.68 -14.73 24.67
C GLY A 631 -3.20 -16.10 25.13
N ALA A 632 -3.34 -17.00 24.16
CA ALA A 632 -3.56 -18.43 24.44
C ALA A 632 -2.23 -19.14 24.76
N ASP A 633 -1.19 -18.87 23.98
CA ASP A 633 0.06 -19.62 23.96
C ASP A 633 1.23 -18.76 23.42
N LEU A 634 1.99 -18.13 24.31
CA LEU A 634 3.23 -17.41 24.01
C LEU A 634 4.38 -18.22 24.60
N ASP A 635 4.90 -19.20 23.87
CA ASP A 635 5.82 -20.19 24.43
C ASP A 635 6.65 -20.90 23.35
N SER A 636 7.60 -21.75 23.74
CA SER A 636 8.40 -22.58 22.83
C SER A 636 9.09 -21.75 21.74
N ASN A 637 9.69 -20.63 22.11
CA ASN A 637 10.51 -19.78 21.24
C ASN A 637 12.00 -19.96 21.56
N LEU A 638 12.87 -19.69 20.58
CA LEU A 638 14.31 -19.57 20.79
C LEU A 638 14.66 -18.09 20.96
N PHE A 639 15.20 -17.74 22.13
CA PHE A 639 15.76 -16.41 22.42
C PHE A 639 17.27 -16.40 22.16
N VAL A 640 17.76 -15.49 21.33
CA VAL A 640 19.19 -15.42 20.99
C VAL A 640 20.00 -14.66 22.05
N ALA A 641 19.43 -13.62 22.66
CA ALA A 641 20.14 -12.76 23.61
C ALA A 641 20.56 -13.47 24.90
N ASN A 642 19.63 -13.67 25.85
CA ASN A 642 19.93 -14.19 27.19
C ASN A 642 18.68 -14.65 27.95
N GLU A 643 18.87 -15.26 29.13
CA GLU A 643 17.79 -15.77 30.00
C GLU A 643 16.93 -14.67 30.64
N ASN A 644 17.48 -13.48 30.89
CA ASN A 644 16.70 -12.37 31.44
C ASN A 644 15.64 -11.92 30.44
N ASP A 645 15.99 -11.85 29.16
CA ASP A 645 15.07 -11.51 28.08
C ASP A 645 13.93 -12.52 27.95
N ARG A 646 14.25 -13.83 28.06
CA ARG A 646 13.25 -14.90 28.02
C ARG A 646 12.30 -14.85 29.23
N LEU A 647 12.83 -14.63 30.43
CA LEU A 647 12.06 -14.67 31.68
C LEU A 647 11.27 -13.37 31.95
N LYS A 648 11.50 -12.31 31.18
CA LYS A 648 10.96 -10.96 31.44
C LYS A 648 9.44 -10.92 31.64
N TYR A 649 8.69 -11.79 30.98
CA TYR A 649 7.21 -11.85 31.04
C TYR A 649 6.68 -13.20 31.55
N ALA A 650 7.47 -13.92 32.34
CA ALA A 650 7.08 -15.22 32.89
C ALA A 650 5.87 -15.11 33.84
N GLU A 651 5.71 -13.99 34.55
CA GLU A 651 4.54 -13.71 35.41
C GLU A 651 3.23 -13.65 34.60
N ASN A 652 3.29 -13.17 33.35
CA ASN A 652 2.17 -13.19 32.40
C ASN A 652 1.97 -14.56 31.73
N GLY A 653 2.65 -15.61 32.21
CA GLY A 653 2.56 -16.97 31.70
C GLY A 653 3.27 -17.19 30.36
N CYS A 654 4.25 -16.36 30.00
CA CYS A 654 4.99 -16.48 28.75
C CYS A 654 6.26 -17.35 28.91
N ASP A 655 6.62 -18.04 27.83
CA ASP A 655 7.96 -18.58 27.55
C ASP A 655 8.53 -19.56 28.59
N VAL A 656 7.65 -20.30 29.27
CA VAL A 656 7.99 -21.34 30.25
C VAL A 656 8.84 -22.46 29.63
N ASN A 657 8.53 -22.87 28.40
CA ASN A 657 9.23 -23.92 27.65
C ASN A 657 10.11 -23.37 26.51
N SER A 658 10.20 -22.05 26.39
CA SER A 658 11.19 -21.40 25.52
C SER A 658 12.60 -21.63 26.04
N ILE A 659 13.60 -21.50 25.15
CA ILE A 659 15.01 -21.70 25.51
C ILE A 659 15.86 -20.56 24.96
N VAL A 660 17.05 -20.39 25.55
CA VAL A 660 18.08 -19.46 25.05
C VAL A 660 19.16 -20.23 24.29
N GLY A 661 19.65 -19.66 23.19
CA GLY A 661 20.81 -20.19 22.50
C GLY A 661 21.05 -19.61 21.12
N ASP A 662 22.24 -19.87 20.59
CA ASP A 662 22.61 -19.53 19.21
C ASP A 662 21.73 -20.32 18.22
N PRO A 663 21.03 -19.67 17.28
CA PRO A 663 20.28 -20.34 16.23
C PRO A 663 21.11 -21.26 15.35
N LEU A 664 22.43 -21.08 15.28
CA LEU A 664 23.33 -21.82 14.38
C LEU A 664 22.88 -21.73 12.92
N PHE A 665 22.64 -20.51 12.44
CA PHE A 665 22.31 -20.29 11.03
C PHE A 665 23.39 -20.85 10.10
N GLN A 666 22.97 -21.35 8.94
CA GLN A 666 23.85 -21.91 7.93
C GLN A 666 24.74 -20.83 7.31
N ASP A 667 24.15 -19.70 6.90
CA ASP A 667 24.87 -18.59 6.29
C ASP A 667 24.08 -17.26 6.37
N ALA A 668 24.04 -16.68 7.57
CA ALA A 668 23.34 -15.42 7.82
C ALA A 668 23.91 -14.21 7.05
N GLN A 669 25.21 -14.25 6.69
CA GLN A 669 25.86 -13.17 5.93
C GLN A 669 25.27 -13.02 4.52
N ASN A 670 24.82 -14.14 3.93
CA ASN A 670 24.11 -14.16 2.65
C ASN A 670 22.59 -14.31 2.83
N MET A 671 22.06 -13.96 4.01
CA MET A 671 20.63 -14.04 4.35
C MET A 671 20.01 -15.44 4.25
N ASN A 672 20.82 -16.50 4.36
CA ASN A 672 20.33 -17.87 4.56
C ASN A 672 20.21 -18.17 6.06
N TYR A 673 18.98 -17.98 6.57
CA TYR A 673 18.65 -18.21 7.97
C TYR A 673 18.10 -19.62 8.25
N GLN A 674 18.36 -20.59 7.38
CA GLN A 674 18.16 -21.98 7.78
C GLN A 674 19.12 -22.32 8.91
N VAL A 675 18.65 -23.11 9.88
CA VAL A 675 19.46 -23.55 11.02
C VAL A 675 20.11 -24.91 10.73
N LYS A 676 21.28 -25.16 11.34
CA LYS A 676 21.97 -26.46 11.29
C LYS A 676 21.21 -27.53 12.08
N GLU A 677 21.49 -28.81 11.81
CA GLU A 677 20.81 -29.96 12.44
C GLU A 677 20.95 -30.00 13.97
N ASN A 678 22.03 -29.44 14.52
CA ASN A 678 22.27 -29.37 15.96
C ASN A 678 21.75 -28.07 16.61
N SER A 679 20.97 -27.27 15.88
CA SER A 679 20.42 -26.01 16.38
C SER A 679 19.44 -26.22 17.52
N PRO A 680 19.52 -25.41 18.60
CA PRO A 680 18.50 -25.40 19.65
C PRO A 680 17.11 -25.02 19.13
N ALA A 681 16.99 -24.26 18.04
CA ALA A 681 15.70 -23.86 17.47
C ALA A 681 14.81 -25.08 17.14
N LEU A 682 15.42 -26.16 16.66
CA LEU A 682 14.70 -27.38 16.31
C LEU A 682 14.04 -28.05 17.52
N ARG A 683 14.58 -27.87 18.73
CA ARG A 683 14.01 -28.43 19.98
C ARG A 683 12.73 -27.73 20.42
N VAL A 684 12.59 -26.45 20.09
CA VAL A 684 11.36 -25.68 20.34
C VAL A 684 10.34 -25.81 19.20
N GLY A 685 10.58 -26.74 18.27
CA GLY A 685 9.66 -27.03 17.18
C GLY A 685 9.75 -26.09 15.98
N PHE A 686 10.80 -25.27 15.89
CA PHE A 686 11.13 -24.54 14.66
C PHE A 686 11.47 -25.52 13.53
N LYS A 687 11.11 -25.16 12.30
CA LYS A 687 11.34 -25.92 11.07
C LYS A 687 11.94 -25.01 10.01
N ASN A 688 13.02 -25.47 9.39
CA ASN A 688 13.60 -24.78 8.23
C ASN A 688 12.57 -24.64 7.10
N PHE A 689 12.65 -23.52 6.39
CA PHE A 689 11.90 -23.24 5.16
C PHE A 689 12.85 -22.67 4.09
N PRO A 690 12.48 -22.67 2.80
CA PRO A 690 13.32 -22.14 1.73
C PRO A 690 13.67 -20.65 1.91
N MET A 691 14.92 -20.28 1.64
CA MET A 691 15.44 -18.90 1.79
C MET A 691 15.76 -18.24 0.44
N ASP A 692 15.54 -18.95 -0.66
CA ASP A 692 15.90 -18.61 -2.04
C ASP A 692 14.68 -18.35 -2.94
N GLN A 693 13.47 -18.29 -2.36
CA GLN A 693 12.20 -18.15 -3.07
C GLN A 693 11.52 -16.79 -2.90
N PHE A 694 12.15 -15.83 -2.21
CA PHE A 694 11.56 -14.51 -1.98
C PHE A 694 11.66 -13.62 -3.23
N GLY A 695 10.57 -12.89 -3.51
CA GLY A 695 10.50 -11.89 -4.56
C GLY A 695 10.15 -12.46 -5.93
N VAL A 696 10.39 -11.64 -6.95
CA VAL A 696 10.12 -11.96 -8.36
C VAL A 696 10.89 -13.18 -8.84
N VAL A 697 10.26 -13.95 -9.71
CA VAL A 697 10.78 -15.20 -10.29
C VAL A 697 11.10 -15.06 -11.79
N SER A 698 10.45 -14.15 -12.51
CA SER A 698 10.76 -13.95 -13.93
C SER A 698 12.18 -13.41 -14.11
N GLU A 699 12.88 -13.95 -15.10
CA GLU A 699 14.28 -13.60 -15.36
C GLU A 699 14.46 -12.10 -15.61
N LYS A 700 13.53 -11.49 -16.36
CA LYS A 700 13.55 -10.05 -16.68
C LYS A 700 13.48 -9.18 -15.42
N LEU A 701 12.59 -9.50 -14.48
CA LEU A 701 12.41 -8.71 -13.26
C LEU A 701 13.52 -9.00 -12.25
N ARG A 702 13.97 -10.26 -12.12
CA ARG A 702 15.10 -10.62 -11.24
C ARG A 702 16.38 -9.87 -11.60
N LYS A 703 16.60 -9.54 -12.87
CA LYS A 703 17.78 -8.76 -13.32
C LYS A 703 17.78 -7.32 -12.81
N ILE A 704 16.61 -6.74 -12.55
CA ILE A 704 16.46 -5.33 -12.14
C ILE A 704 16.01 -5.17 -10.68
N ALA A 705 15.47 -6.23 -10.07
CA ALA A 705 15.04 -6.22 -8.68
C ALA A 705 16.24 -6.05 -7.73
N LYS A 706 16.10 -5.11 -6.78
CA LYS A 706 17.03 -4.96 -5.67
C LYS A 706 16.79 -6.04 -4.61
N THR A 707 17.76 -6.20 -3.70
CA THR A 707 17.64 -7.04 -2.50
C THR A 707 17.76 -6.17 -1.23
N PRO A 708 17.13 -6.55 -0.11
CA PRO A 708 17.27 -5.81 1.15
C PRO A 708 18.71 -5.84 1.66
N LYS A 709 19.04 -4.82 2.46
CA LYS A 709 20.32 -4.78 3.20
C LYS A 709 20.35 -5.89 4.25
N VAL A 710 21.47 -6.60 4.30
CA VAL A 710 21.76 -7.60 5.34
C VAL A 710 21.78 -6.91 6.71
N PRO A 711 21.03 -7.39 7.71
CA PRO A 711 21.09 -6.85 9.07
C PRO A 711 22.48 -7.04 9.67
N LEU A 712 23.02 -5.98 10.28
CA LEU A 712 24.22 -6.09 11.09
C LEU A 712 23.84 -6.63 12.48
N PRO A 713 24.58 -7.57 13.08
CA PRO A 713 24.31 -8.03 14.44
C PRO A 713 24.38 -6.85 15.41
N VAL A 714 23.33 -6.66 16.20
CA VAL A 714 23.30 -5.65 17.27
C VAL A 714 23.52 -6.37 18.59
N SER A 715 24.46 -5.89 19.41
CA SER A 715 24.57 -6.35 20.80
C SER A 715 23.27 -6.01 21.52
N SER A 716 22.66 -7.02 22.14
CA SER A 716 21.42 -6.89 22.91
C SER A 716 21.68 -6.07 24.17
N ASP A 717 21.74 -4.75 24.05
CA ASP A 717 21.48 -3.89 25.19
C ASP A 717 19.98 -3.95 25.41
N GLY A 718 19.61 -4.68 26.47
CA GLY A 718 18.23 -4.89 26.86
C GLY A 718 17.50 -3.55 26.88
N GLY A 719 16.29 -3.52 26.34
CA GLY A 719 15.47 -2.31 26.36
C GLY A 719 15.35 -1.82 27.80
N GLU A 720 16.10 -0.77 28.14
CA GLU A 720 15.99 -0.07 29.40
C GLU A 720 14.55 0.41 29.50
N THR A 721 13.82 -0.11 30.48
CA THR A 721 12.57 0.52 30.89
C THR A 721 12.96 1.85 31.49
N GLY A 722 12.55 2.95 30.85
CA GLY A 722 12.75 4.28 31.40
C GLY A 722 12.31 4.38 32.85
N LYS A 723 12.95 5.31 33.55
CA LYS A 723 12.71 5.57 34.96
C LYS A 723 11.21 5.77 35.23
N ILE A 724 10.67 4.98 36.15
CA ILE A 724 9.30 5.12 36.64
C ILE A 724 9.29 6.10 37.82
N TYR A 725 8.31 6.99 37.83
CA TYR A 725 8.11 7.98 38.86
C TYR A 725 6.77 7.78 39.57
N ASP A 726 6.75 7.99 40.88
CA ASP A 726 5.51 8.14 41.65
C ASP A 726 5.03 9.59 41.60
N TRP A 727 3.77 9.78 41.20
CA TRP A 727 3.15 11.10 41.09
C TRP A 727 1.68 11.04 41.51
N TYR A 728 1.30 11.72 42.60
CA TYR A 728 -0.08 11.73 43.13
C TYR A 728 -0.68 10.32 43.37
N GLY A 729 0.15 9.36 43.80
CA GLY A 729 -0.27 7.98 44.03
C GLY A 729 -0.49 7.14 42.75
N ALA A 730 -0.07 7.66 41.60
CA ALA A 730 -0.01 6.96 40.32
C ALA A 730 1.46 6.74 39.91
N LYS A 731 1.68 5.78 38.99
CA LYS A 731 2.98 5.56 38.35
C LYS A 731 3.00 6.20 36.97
N VAL A 732 4.08 6.92 36.65
CA VAL A 732 4.27 7.57 35.35
C VAL A 732 5.69 7.35 34.83
N LYS A 733 5.88 7.48 33.51
CA LYS A 733 7.20 7.48 32.87
C LYS A 733 7.21 8.38 31.63
N ASP A 734 8.39 8.64 31.08
CA ASP A 734 8.55 9.35 29.81
C ASP A 734 8.14 8.47 28.63
N VAL A 735 7.63 9.06 27.56
CA VAL A 735 7.45 8.35 26.28
C VAL A 735 8.82 8.24 25.61
N GLU A 736 9.28 7.02 25.35
CA GLU A 736 10.66 6.75 24.92
C GLU A 736 10.74 5.89 23.65
N THR A 737 9.65 5.23 23.26
CA THR A 737 9.63 4.26 22.16
C THR A 737 8.59 4.60 21.09
N LEU A 738 8.86 4.14 19.86
CA LEU A 738 7.87 4.18 18.76
C LEU A 738 6.58 3.42 19.10
N GLY A 739 6.69 2.34 19.89
CA GLY A 739 5.52 1.57 20.34
C GLY A 739 4.63 2.37 21.27
N GLU A 740 5.20 3.09 22.24
CA GLU A 740 4.43 3.99 23.11
C GLU A 740 3.85 5.17 22.34
N GLN A 741 4.61 5.75 21.39
CA GLN A 741 4.11 6.79 20.49
C GLN A 741 2.86 6.32 19.72
N SER A 742 2.96 5.17 19.05
CA SER A 742 1.88 4.55 18.25
C SER A 742 0.67 4.19 19.11
N ALA A 743 0.90 3.48 20.23
CA ALA A 743 -0.16 3.05 21.14
C ALA A 743 -1.00 4.22 21.66
N SER A 744 -0.35 5.34 21.97
CA SER A 744 -0.98 6.57 22.48
C SER A 744 -1.46 7.53 21.38
N GLY A 745 -1.13 7.29 20.10
CA GLY A 745 -1.49 8.13 18.96
C GLY A 745 -0.80 9.50 18.96
N LEU A 746 0.49 9.51 19.27
CA LEU A 746 1.32 10.72 19.43
C LEU A 746 2.07 11.08 18.14
N SER A 747 2.42 12.37 18.04
CA SER A 747 3.16 12.93 16.91
C SER A 747 4.66 12.67 16.94
N ALA A 748 5.19 12.42 18.12
CA ALA A 748 6.59 12.18 18.39
C ALA A 748 6.73 11.39 19.70
N ILE A 749 7.91 10.80 19.91
CA ILE A 749 8.34 10.25 21.19
C ILE A 749 8.56 11.43 22.16
N SER A 750 7.48 11.83 22.85
CA SER A 750 7.44 12.99 23.73
C SER A 750 6.22 12.92 24.65
N GLY A 751 6.39 13.35 25.90
CA GLY A 751 5.32 13.44 26.89
C GLY A 751 5.51 12.49 28.06
N VAL A 752 4.62 12.60 29.04
CA VAL A 752 4.63 11.76 30.25
C VAL A 752 3.45 10.80 30.21
N LEU A 753 3.72 9.50 30.07
CA LEU A 753 2.73 8.43 30.05
C LEU A 753 2.34 8.01 31.47
N LEU A 754 1.03 7.96 31.73
CA LEU A 754 0.45 7.43 32.96
C LEU A 754 0.33 5.91 32.82
N ILE A 755 1.24 5.17 33.47
CA ILE A 755 1.32 3.71 33.35
C ILE A 755 0.51 2.98 34.44
N ASP A 756 0.15 3.64 35.53
CA ASP A 756 -0.81 3.06 36.47
C ASP A 756 -1.48 4.17 37.28
N VAL A 757 -2.81 4.25 37.19
CA VAL A 757 -3.63 5.21 37.93
C VAL A 757 -4.66 4.43 38.73
N PRO A 758 -4.30 3.96 39.95
CA PRO A 758 -5.21 3.19 40.78
C PRO A 758 -6.37 4.06 41.30
N GLU A 759 -7.49 3.44 41.68
CA GLU A 759 -8.72 4.16 42.09
C GLU A 759 -8.51 5.13 43.28
N ASN A 760 -7.51 4.83 44.14
CA ASN A 760 -7.14 5.67 45.28
C ASN A 760 -6.13 6.78 44.93
N SER A 761 -5.67 6.87 43.68
CA SER A 761 -4.82 7.96 43.22
C SER A 761 -5.59 9.28 43.22
N GLU A 762 -4.92 10.35 43.65
CA GLU A 762 -5.48 11.70 43.57
C GLU A 762 -5.74 12.12 42.12
N LEU A 763 -5.03 11.54 41.14
CA LEU A 763 -5.22 11.83 39.72
C LEU A 763 -6.61 11.42 39.19
N VAL A 764 -7.26 10.43 39.81
CA VAL A 764 -8.61 9.99 39.44
C VAL A 764 -9.61 11.14 39.63
N LYS A 765 -9.43 11.96 40.67
CA LYS A 765 -10.29 13.14 40.94
C LYS A 765 -10.19 14.18 39.83
N PHE A 766 -9.08 14.21 39.11
CA PHE A 766 -8.83 15.10 37.97
C PHE A 766 -9.17 14.45 36.62
N ASN A 767 -9.82 13.28 36.64
CA ASN A 767 -10.26 12.53 35.47
C ASN A 767 -9.09 12.07 34.56
N LEU A 768 -7.91 11.86 35.15
CA LEU A 768 -6.78 11.20 34.51
C LEU A 768 -6.88 9.69 34.70
N LYS A 769 -6.43 8.93 33.70
CA LYS A 769 -6.53 7.46 33.65
C LYS A 769 -5.24 6.83 33.16
N THR A 770 -5.06 5.55 33.45
CA THR A 770 -4.01 4.72 32.86
C THR A 770 -4.07 4.79 31.32
N GLY A 771 -2.92 5.01 30.70
CA GLY A 771 -2.78 5.19 29.25
C GLY A 771 -2.90 6.65 28.78
N ASP A 772 -3.22 7.60 29.65
CA ASP A 772 -3.15 9.02 29.31
C ASP A 772 -1.70 9.46 29.14
N VAL A 773 -1.46 10.41 28.22
CA VAL A 773 -0.15 11.05 28.06
C VAL A 773 -0.27 12.55 28.26
N ILE A 774 0.50 13.11 29.19
CA ILE A 774 0.57 14.56 29.39
C ILE A 774 1.51 15.16 28.35
N LEU A 775 0.98 16.10 27.56
CA LEU A 775 1.68 16.75 26.45
C LEU A 775 2.00 18.22 26.72
N GLU A 776 1.18 18.89 27.53
CA GLU A 776 1.36 20.30 27.87
C GLU A 776 0.96 20.55 29.32
N CYS A 777 1.64 21.49 29.98
CA CYS A 777 1.23 22.05 31.27
C CYS A 777 1.33 23.58 31.22
N GLU A 778 0.23 24.28 31.51
CA GLU A 778 0.16 25.76 31.52
C GLU A 778 0.75 26.44 30.26
N GLY A 779 0.48 25.91 29.06
CA GLY A 779 1.01 26.48 27.81
C GLY A 779 2.45 26.06 27.48
N VAL A 780 3.06 25.17 28.27
CA VAL A 780 4.42 24.66 28.06
C VAL A 780 4.37 23.20 27.60
N ASP A 781 4.91 22.92 26.41
CA ASP A 781 5.09 21.56 25.90
C ASP A 781 5.94 20.73 26.86
N ILE A 782 5.43 19.56 27.26
CA ILE A 782 6.08 18.62 28.16
C ILE A 782 6.67 17.47 27.36
N LYS A 783 7.99 17.29 27.47
CA LYS A 783 8.72 16.20 26.82
C LYS A 783 9.03 15.05 27.76
N TYR A 784 9.30 15.34 29.03
CA TYR A 784 9.68 14.38 30.07
C TYR A 784 9.22 14.85 31.46
N PHE A 785 9.22 13.94 32.43
CA PHE A 785 8.58 14.11 33.74
C PHE A 785 9.25 15.17 34.59
N GLU A 786 10.59 15.26 34.61
CA GLU A 786 11.26 16.34 35.34
C GLU A 786 10.85 17.74 34.82
N GLN A 787 10.54 17.86 33.53
CA GLN A 787 10.04 19.11 32.95
C GLN A 787 8.63 19.43 33.47
N LEU A 788 7.73 18.43 33.49
CA LEU A 788 6.39 18.58 34.06
C LEU A 788 6.46 19.08 35.50
N ILE A 789 7.27 18.43 36.34
CA ILE A 789 7.44 18.83 37.74
C ILE A 789 8.02 20.23 37.87
N SER A 790 8.96 20.62 37.01
CA SER A 790 9.50 21.98 36.99
C SER A 790 8.42 23.03 36.68
N VAL A 791 7.56 22.77 35.69
CA VAL A 791 6.46 23.68 35.35
C VAL A 791 5.46 23.79 36.50
N LEU A 792 5.05 22.66 37.07
CA LEU A 792 4.09 22.61 38.18
C LEU A 792 4.60 23.34 39.43
N LYS A 793 5.87 23.19 39.79
CA LYS A 793 6.49 23.91 40.93
C LYS A 793 6.54 25.42 40.73
N ASN A 794 6.65 25.87 39.48
CA ASN A 794 6.72 27.28 39.12
C ASN A 794 5.34 27.90 38.84
N ALA A 795 4.27 27.10 38.88
CA ALA A 795 2.92 27.58 38.69
C ALA A 795 2.51 28.47 39.87
N LYS A 796 2.18 29.73 39.58
CA LYS A 796 1.73 30.71 40.60
C LYS A 796 0.26 30.52 41.03
N LYS A 797 -0.44 29.57 40.42
CA LYS A 797 -1.87 29.29 40.63
C LYS A 797 -2.03 28.06 41.52
N LYS A 798 -3.18 27.91 42.19
CA LYS A 798 -3.53 26.69 42.93
C LYS A 798 -4.01 25.53 42.04
N VAL A 799 -4.20 25.81 40.76
CA VAL A 799 -4.70 24.86 39.76
C VAL A 799 -3.83 25.01 38.52
N ALA A 800 -3.38 23.89 37.97
CA ALA A 800 -2.69 23.83 36.68
C ALA A 800 -3.57 23.15 35.63
N GLY A 801 -3.63 23.73 34.43
CA GLY A 801 -4.20 23.12 33.24
C GLY A 801 -3.18 22.20 32.57
N LEU A 802 -3.61 20.98 32.25
CA LEU A 802 -2.86 20.01 31.47
C LEU A 802 -3.58 19.76 30.14
N GLU A 803 -2.82 19.66 29.05
CA GLU A 803 -3.30 19.02 27.81
C GLU A 803 -2.81 17.57 27.79
N ILE A 804 -3.75 16.64 27.64
CA ILE A 804 -3.49 15.21 27.62
C ILE A 804 -3.96 14.58 26.32
N MET A 805 -3.28 13.51 25.90
CA MET A 805 -3.77 12.57 24.91
C MET A 805 -4.48 11.42 25.62
N HIS A 806 -5.78 11.27 25.38
CA HIS A 806 -6.60 10.19 25.91
C HIS A 806 -7.34 9.49 24.78
N ASN A 807 -7.13 8.18 24.60
CA ASN A 807 -7.74 7.40 23.51
C ASN A 807 -7.52 8.05 22.13
N GLN A 808 -6.30 8.56 21.89
CA GLN A 808 -5.88 9.33 20.71
C GLN A 808 -6.69 10.61 20.43
N LYS A 809 -7.31 11.20 21.46
CA LYS A 809 -7.95 12.51 21.41
C LYS A 809 -7.35 13.42 22.46
N LYS A 810 -7.01 14.64 22.04
CA LYS A 810 -6.59 15.70 22.96
C LYS A 810 -7.75 16.07 23.89
N LYS A 811 -7.46 16.21 25.18
CA LYS A 811 -8.38 16.72 26.21
C LYS A 811 -7.63 17.69 27.11
N THR A 812 -8.33 18.68 27.62
CA THR A 812 -7.82 19.55 28.68
C THR A 812 -8.38 19.09 30.01
N VAL A 813 -7.49 18.88 30.99
CA VAL A 813 -7.85 18.59 32.38
C VAL A 813 -7.21 19.61 33.31
N ARG A 814 -7.67 19.69 34.55
CA ARG A 814 -7.13 20.59 35.56
C ARG A 814 -6.81 19.80 36.81
N ILE A 815 -5.61 20.04 37.36
CA ILE A 815 -5.14 19.43 38.60
C ILE A 815 -4.98 20.50 39.67
N GLU A 816 -5.27 20.16 40.92
CA GLU A 816 -4.96 20.99 42.08
C GLU A 816 -3.52 20.72 42.55
N LEU A 817 -2.76 21.79 42.82
CA LEU A 817 -1.33 21.76 43.13
C LEU A 817 -1.02 21.69 44.63
#